data_AF-E4YLJ6-F1
#
_entry.id   AF-E4YLJ6-F1
#
_cell.length_a   1.000
_cell.length_b   1.000
_cell.length_c   1.000
_cell.angle_alpha   90.00
_cell.angle_beta   90.00
_cell.angle_gamma   90.00
#
_symmetry.space_group_name_H-M   'P 1'
#
loop_
_entity.id
_entity.type
_entity.pdbx_description
1 polymer ?
#
loop_
_entity_poly.entity_id
_entity_poly.type
_entity_poly.pdbx_seq_one_letter_code
_entity_poly.pdbx_strand_id
1 'polypeptide(L)'
;VDVPYKPANGATFQETPAILFSIPDGRTKEVAKTGAKQASQPAKEQVRGKGSKKSAPAKAVSAPAQPAGDALALWEEVTAYGDTVRELKTAKAAKDQVTAAVNKLLESKKNYKAKTGQDYDAKKKPTGGASAPAAPATGGASGDLALWEEVNKLGTAVRDLKVAKAPKDKVTAAVNELLEAKKNFKAKTGKDYDANKKPAGGAASAPAQTAPSSAASGDLDLWEEVTKLGKAVRDLKAAKAPKDQVTDAVTKLLDGKKTYKTKTGKDYDANKKPAGVAAPATKKFPTSTASGDLALWETVTKLAAAPATKPAAKPAKKEKAPKQAQAPKKGETRLGVEAKKDEDLPTWFQQTITKAGLIEYYDVSGCYVLLPPSYNIWEHIKDFFDKNIKDLGVENCYFPMFVSQAALEKEKEHIEDFAPEVAWVTRSGDTELAEPIAIRPTSETVMYPIYAKRCQSHRDLPIKMNQWCNVVRWEFKHPTPFLRTREFLWQEGHSAFATKAEAEVEVMQILDLYRQVYEDLLAIATVPGRKTVKEKFAGGDYTTTVEAYIKAAGRAIQGATSHHLGQNFSKMFNISFEDESKGKGIKEFAYQNSWGITTRTIGVMIMVHADDKGLVIPPKVSRYQVVIVPCGATKTDEDKNKLFNACKALENQLKSFGIRAHADLRDDKKPGWKFNDWELKGVPLRIEVGPKDLEANSAVFVRRDTLEKVTHSGILTVPFIAKSTVLDTLDNIQIDMFKKAKKELDENVVRVETTDTNDAAWAEFCDALSKGKLIQAPYCDNPPCEDKIKELSSAGLDVEAGAPSMGAKALCIPFAPKGELKETEKVCICPGCKEKVKAVTMFGRSY
;
A
#
# COMPACT_ATOMS: atom_id res chain seq x y z
N VAL A 1 18.41 6.78 42.15
CA VAL A 1 18.56 7.38 43.49
C VAL A 1 17.19 7.82 43.92
N ASP A 2 16.63 7.15 44.92
CA ASP A 2 15.26 7.40 45.36
C ASP A 2 15.17 8.67 46.19
N VAL A 3 14.06 9.38 46.05
CA VAL A 3 13.76 10.57 46.86
C VAL A 3 12.69 10.17 47.88
N PRO A 4 13.01 10.10 49.18
CA PRO A 4 12.02 9.76 50.19
C PRO A 4 10.92 10.81 50.30
N TYR A 5 9.80 10.39 50.87
CA TYR A 5 8.56 11.15 50.98
C TYR A 5 8.77 12.57 51.56
N LYS A 6 8.30 13.60 50.85
CA LYS A 6 8.22 14.96 51.40
C LYS A 6 7.00 15.06 52.33
N PRO A 7 7.15 15.58 53.56
CA PRO A 7 6.01 15.87 54.44
C PRO A 7 4.98 16.77 53.75
N ALA A 8 3.71 16.63 54.14
CA ALA A 8 2.58 17.32 53.52
C ALA A 8 2.76 18.84 53.47
N ASN A 9 2.39 19.45 52.34
CA ASN A 9 2.37 20.90 52.20
C ASN A 9 1.26 21.49 53.08
N GLY A 10 1.65 22.29 54.08
CA GLY A 10 0.73 22.96 55.01
C GLY A 10 -0.25 23.95 54.37
N ALA A 11 -0.12 24.25 53.07
CA ALA A 11 -1.09 25.03 52.31
C ALA A 11 -2.19 24.18 51.64
N THR A 12 -2.04 22.86 51.51
CA THR A 12 -2.97 22.02 50.71
C THR A 12 -3.45 20.73 51.38
N PHE A 13 -2.78 20.21 52.42
CA PHE A 13 -3.21 19.01 53.18
C PHE A 13 -3.52 17.76 52.33
N GLN A 14 -2.90 17.64 51.16
CA GLN A 14 -3.01 16.46 50.29
C GLN A 14 -1.66 15.76 50.12
N GLU A 15 -1.71 14.44 50.07
CA GLU A 15 -0.58 13.57 49.77
C GLU A 15 -0.35 13.52 48.25
N THR A 16 0.89 13.67 47.80
CA THR A 16 1.24 13.65 46.38
C THR A 16 1.76 12.27 45.98
N PRO A 17 1.21 11.61 44.93
CA PRO A 17 1.65 10.28 44.52
C PRO A 17 3.09 10.26 43.96
N ALA A 18 3.71 9.09 44.01
CA ALA A 18 5.11 8.90 43.62
C ALA A 18 5.35 9.12 42.11
N ILE A 19 6.42 9.83 41.78
CA ILE A 19 6.90 10.04 40.41
C ILE A 19 7.99 8.99 40.12
N LEU A 20 7.63 7.89 39.46
CA LEU A 20 8.56 6.80 39.13
C LEU A 20 9.52 7.12 37.96
N PHE A 21 9.19 8.11 37.11
CA PHE A 21 10.03 8.54 36.01
C PHE A 21 10.05 10.08 35.91
N SER A 22 11.26 10.64 35.85
CA SER A 22 11.45 12.08 35.57
C SER A 22 11.63 12.26 34.07
N ILE A 23 10.68 12.95 33.43
CA ILE A 23 10.81 13.44 32.05
C ILE A 23 11.15 14.94 32.16
N PRO A 24 12.29 15.42 31.65
CA PRO A 24 12.61 16.85 31.65
C PRO A 24 11.56 17.64 30.86
N ASP A 25 10.95 18.67 31.44
CA ASP A 25 10.13 19.58 30.65
C ASP A 25 11.02 20.45 29.76
N GLY A 26 10.84 20.36 28.44
CA GLY A 26 11.72 20.95 27.42
C GLY A 26 11.67 22.49 27.32
N ARG A 27 11.56 23.19 28.45
CA ARG A 27 11.46 24.65 28.55
C ARG A 27 12.83 25.30 28.56
N THR A 28 13.46 25.42 27.39
CA THR A 28 14.68 26.21 27.19
C THR A 28 14.41 27.72 27.27
N LYS A 29 14.14 28.23 28.48
CA LYS A 29 14.19 29.67 28.83
C LYS A 29 14.78 29.85 30.22
N GLU A 30 16.06 30.22 30.28
CA GLU A 30 16.61 30.85 31.48
C GLU A 30 15.87 32.17 31.74
N VAL A 31 15.45 32.38 33.00
CA VAL A 31 14.94 33.67 33.47
C VAL A 31 15.89 34.14 34.56
N ALA A 32 16.60 35.23 34.28
CA ALA A 32 17.66 35.74 35.15
C ALA A 32 17.14 36.12 36.56
N LYS A 33 17.99 35.94 37.56
CA LYS A 33 17.84 36.53 38.90
C LYS A 33 19.13 37.23 39.33
N THR A 34 18.97 38.32 40.08
CA THR A 34 20.00 39.33 40.30
C THR A 34 20.58 39.32 41.71
N GLY A 35 21.90 39.25 41.82
CA GLY A 35 22.68 39.66 43.01
C GLY A 35 22.84 38.62 44.14
N ALA A 36 23.88 38.68 44.97
CA ALA A 36 25.05 39.57 44.93
C ALA A 36 26.22 39.09 45.83
N LYS A 37 27.48 39.35 45.39
CA LYS A 37 28.76 39.36 46.17
C LYS A 37 29.21 37.99 46.75
N GLN A 38 30.50 37.62 46.88
CA GLN A 38 31.84 38.19 46.56
C GLN A 38 32.86 37.00 46.53
N ALA A 39 34.19 37.04 46.26
CA ALA A 39 35.20 38.10 46.02
C ALA A 39 36.47 37.51 45.31
N SER A 40 37.52 38.33 45.13
CA SER A 40 38.98 37.99 45.04
C SER A 40 39.51 36.88 44.09
N GLN A 41 39.92 37.29 42.88
CA GLN A 41 41.32 37.41 42.36
C GLN A 41 42.41 36.33 42.63
N PRO A 42 43.51 36.24 41.81
CA PRO A 42 43.68 36.70 40.41
C PRO A 42 44.55 35.80 39.45
N ALA A 43 44.37 36.04 38.14
CA ALA A 43 45.36 36.09 37.04
C ALA A 43 46.40 34.96 36.75
N LYS A 44 46.47 34.57 35.47
CA LYS A 44 47.68 34.74 34.64
C LYS A 44 47.37 34.79 33.14
N GLU A 45 48.30 35.34 32.36
CA GLU A 45 48.18 35.62 30.91
C GLU A 45 48.70 34.47 30.03
N GLN A 46 48.26 34.42 28.76
CA GLN A 46 49.19 34.62 27.63
C GLN A 46 48.44 35.01 26.33
N VAL A 47 49.20 35.49 25.33
CA VAL A 47 48.70 36.41 24.29
C VAL A 47 49.34 36.13 22.91
N ARG A 48 48.54 36.32 21.84
CA ARG A 48 48.91 36.33 20.40
C ARG A 48 49.33 34.97 19.79
N GLY A 49 49.27 34.78 18.46
CA GLY A 49 49.00 35.79 17.41
C GLY A 49 48.47 35.22 16.08
N LYS A 50 48.16 36.14 15.15
CA LYS A 50 47.59 35.86 13.82
C LYS A 50 48.66 35.41 12.82
N GLY A 51 48.30 34.53 11.88
CA GLY A 51 49.05 34.28 10.66
C GLY A 51 48.14 33.80 9.54
N SER A 52 48.15 34.46 8.38
CA SER A 52 47.30 34.11 7.22
C SER A 52 48.14 33.86 5.98
N LYS A 53 47.72 32.90 5.14
CA LYS A 53 47.79 33.01 3.67
C LYS A 53 47.00 31.92 2.96
N LYS A 54 46.69 32.21 1.68
CA LYS A 54 45.96 31.34 0.74
C LYS A 54 46.89 30.29 0.13
N SER A 55 46.33 29.17 -0.28
CA SER A 55 46.61 28.58 -1.60
C SER A 55 45.48 27.64 -2.03
N ALA A 56 45.35 27.44 -3.34
CA ALA A 56 44.48 26.44 -3.96
C ALA A 56 45.22 25.86 -5.18
N PRO A 57 45.08 24.56 -5.51
CA PRO A 57 45.53 24.00 -6.78
C PRO A 57 44.38 23.89 -7.79
N ALA A 58 44.73 23.85 -9.08
CA ALA A 58 43.78 23.84 -10.20
C ALA A 58 43.67 22.46 -10.88
N LYS A 59 42.84 22.39 -11.94
CA LYS A 59 42.56 21.19 -12.74
C LYS A 59 43.83 20.54 -13.30
N ALA A 60 43.86 19.20 -13.32
CA ALA A 60 44.81 18.43 -14.12
C ALA A 60 44.38 18.34 -15.59
N VAL A 61 45.34 18.18 -16.50
CA VAL A 61 45.16 18.03 -17.95
C VAL A 61 45.71 16.67 -18.38
N SER A 62 45.10 16.03 -19.38
CA SER A 62 45.49 14.72 -19.90
C SER A 62 46.73 14.76 -20.79
N ALA A 63 47.49 13.66 -20.80
CA ALA A 63 48.66 13.42 -21.64
C ALA A 63 48.56 12.03 -22.33
N PRO A 64 49.26 11.79 -23.46
CA PRO A 64 48.84 10.77 -24.44
C PRO A 64 49.44 9.36 -24.25
N ALA A 65 48.87 8.40 -24.99
CA ALA A 65 49.31 7.01 -25.04
C ALA A 65 50.44 6.75 -26.06
N GLN A 66 51.12 5.61 -25.91
CA GLN A 66 52.25 5.12 -26.72
C GLN A 66 52.02 3.63 -27.12
N PRO A 67 52.77 3.07 -28.10
CA PRO A 67 52.25 2.00 -28.97
C PRO A 67 52.25 0.58 -28.38
N ALA A 68 51.40 -0.27 -28.97
CA ALA A 68 51.05 -1.61 -28.48
C ALA A 68 52.13 -2.72 -28.63
N GLY A 69 53.35 -2.40 -29.11
CA GLY A 69 54.42 -3.38 -29.29
C GLY A 69 54.97 -3.91 -27.96
N ASP A 70 55.41 -3.00 -27.10
CA ASP A 70 56.03 -3.31 -25.80
C ASP A 70 55.11 -4.13 -24.87
N ALA A 71 53.79 -3.91 -24.97
CA ALA A 71 52.79 -4.60 -24.16
C ALA A 71 52.81 -6.12 -24.38
N LEU A 72 53.10 -6.59 -25.60
CA LEU A 72 53.15 -8.01 -25.91
C LEU A 72 54.42 -8.68 -25.35
N ALA A 73 55.58 -8.05 -25.55
CA ALA A 73 56.86 -8.56 -25.04
C ALA A 73 56.85 -8.64 -23.50
N LEU A 74 56.33 -7.61 -22.82
CA LEU A 74 56.19 -7.61 -21.36
C LEU A 74 55.17 -8.65 -20.87
N TRP A 75 54.13 -8.97 -21.65
CA TRP A 75 53.18 -10.04 -21.31
C TRP A 75 53.86 -11.43 -21.38
N GLU A 76 54.66 -11.66 -22.42
CA GLU A 76 55.41 -12.92 -22.59
C GLU A 76 56.50 -13.09 -21.53
N GLU A 77 57.20 -12.02 -21.14
CA GLU A 77 58.16 -12.03 -20.01
C GLU A 77 57.49 -12.44 -18.69
N VAL A 78 56.36 -11.82 -18.36
CA VAL A 78 55.58 -12.18 -17.16
C VAL A 78 55.06 -13.62 -17.22
N THR A 79 54.71 -14.11 -18.42
CA THR A 79 54.29 -15.49 -18.62
C THR A 79 55.43 -16.46 -18.29
N ALA A 80 56.63 -16.22 -18.85
CA ALA A 80 57.80 -17.05 -18.65
C ALA A 80 58.17 -17.19 -17.16
N TYR A 81 58.27 -16.09 -16.40
CA TYR A 81 58.51 -16.16 -14.95
C TYR A 81 57.37 -16.88 -14.20
N GLY A 82 56.13 -16.79 -14.71
CA GLY A 82 54.96 -17.47 -14.17
C GLY A 82 55.06 -18.99 -14.29
N ASP A 83 55.64 -19.48 -15.38
CA ASP A 83 55.85 -20.90 -15.63
C ASP A 83 57.14 -21.41 -14.95
N THR A 84 58.24 -20.63 -14.89
CA THR A 84 59.42 -20.98 -14.06
C THR A 84 59.04 -21.20 -12.59
N VAL A 85 58.17 -20.36 -12.02
CA VAL A 85 57.63 -20.54 -10.65
C VAL A 85 56.81 -21.82 -10.53
N ARG A 86 56.14 -22.28 -11.60
CA ARG A 86 55.36 -23.51 -11.62
C ARG A 86 56.27 -24.74 -11.72
N GLU A 87 57.27 -24.71 -12.61
CA GLU A 87 58.27 -25.76 -12.77
C GLU A 87 59.06 -25.99 -11.48
N LEU A 88 59.60 -24.93 -10.86
CA LEU A 88 60.33 -25.04 -9.59
C LEU A 88 59.46 -25.64 -8.47
N LYS A 89 58.14 -25.33 -8.43
CA LYS A 89 57.21 -25.94 -7.47
C LYS A 89 56.89 -27.40 -7.79
N THR A 90 56.73 -27.75 -9.06
CA THR A 90 56.49 -29.14 -9.50
C THR A 90 57.73 -30.02 -9.28
N ALA A 91 58.93 -29.49 -9.52
CA ALA A 91 60.21 -30.14 -9.25
C ALA A 91 60.58 -30.19 -7.75
N LYS A 92 59.77 -29.61 -6.86
CA LYS A 92 60.02 -29.49 -5.42
C LYS A 92 61.37 -28.82 -5.10
N ALA A 93 61.73 -27.81 -5.88
CA ALA A 93 62.96 -27.03 -5.70
C ALA A 93 62.99 -26.32 -4.33
N ALA A 94 64.19 -25.92 -3.90
CA ALA A 94 64.41 -25.36 -2.58
C ALA A 94 63.60 -24.05 -2.36
N LYS A 95 63.14 -23.83 -1.12
CA LYS A 95 62.14 -22.81 -0.79
C LYS A 95 62.63 -21.38 -1.08
N ASP A 96 63.93 -21.14 -0.92
CA ASP A 96 64.65 -19.93 -1.32
C ASP A 96 64.59 -19.70 -2.83
N GLN A 97 64.90 -20.71 -3.65
CA GLN A 97 64.84 -20.65 -5.11
C GLN A 97 63.41 -20.35 -5.61
N VAL A 98 62.41 -21.02 -5.04
CA VAL A 98 60.99 -20.75 -5.33
C VAL A 98 60.60 -19.33 -4.94
N THR A 99 61.10 -18.82 -3.81
CA THR A 99 60.82 -17.45 -3.34
C THR A 99 61.48 -16.40 -4.23
N ALA A 100 62.73 -16.61 -4.65
CA ALA A 100 63.44 -15.73 -5.58
C ALA A 100 62.72 -15.63 -6.94
N ALA A 101 62.24 -16.75 -7.48
CA ALA A 101 61.45 -16.77 -8.70
C ALA A 101 60.08 -16.07 -8.55
N VAL A 102 59.40 -16.25 -7.41
CA VAL A 102 58.14 -15.54 -7.10
C VAL A 102 58.36 -14.02 -7.03
N ASN A 103 59.46 -13.56 -6.46
CA ASN A 103 59.77 -12.12 -6.39
C ASN A 103 59.98 -11.52 -7.79
N LYS A 104 60.73 -12.18 -8.67
CA LYS A 104 60.88 -11.76 -10.09
C LYS A 104 59.54 -11.69 -10.83
N LEU A 105 58.67 -12.68 -10.62
CA LEU A 105 57.31 -12.69 -11.19
C LEU A 105 56.46 -11.51 -10.71
N LEU A 106 56.53 -11.15 -9.42
CA LEU A 106 55.80 -10.01 -8.86
C LEU A 106 56.33 -8.67 -9.38
N GLU A 107 57.64 -8.53 -9.53
CA GLU A 107 58.28 -7.33 -10.07
C GLU A 107 58.02 -7.14 -11.57
N SER A 108 58.12 -8.20 -12.37
CA SER A 108 57.75 -8.18 -13.79
C SER A 108 56.26 -7.83 -13.99
N LYS A 109 55.35 -8.37 -13.14
CA LYS A 109 53.93 -7.95 -13.13
C LYS A 109 53.72 -6.48 -12.79
N LYS A 110 54.51 -5.94 -11.85
CA LYS A 110 54.48 -4.51 -11.50
C LYS A 110 54.96 -3.63 -12.66
N ASN A 111 56.00 -4.06 -13.37
CA ASN A 111 56.49 -3.40 -14.58
C ASN A 111 55.44 -3.43 -15.71
N TYR A 112 54.83 -4.59 -15.98
CA TYR A 112 53.72 -4.74 -16.94
C TYR A 112 52.58 -3.75 -16.62
N LYS A 113 52.13 -3.67 -15.36
CA LYS A 113 51.09 -2.71 -14.95
C LYS A 113 51.51 -1.26 -15.10
N ALA A 114 52.75 -0.92 -14.73
CA ALA A 114 53.28 0.43 -14.85
C ALA A 114 53.46 0.89 -16.31
N LYS A 115 53.72 -0.03 -17.24
CA LYS A 115 53.94 0.25 -18.67
C LYS A 115 52.67 0.19 -19.52
N THR A 116 51.73 -0.72 -19.21
CA THR A 116 50.50 -0.91 -19.99
C THR A 116 49.26 -0.27 -19.37
N GLY A 117 49.31 0.12 -18.09
CA GLY A 117 48.16 0.56 -17.31
C GLY A 117 47.20 -0.57 -16.89
N GLN A 118 47.46 -1.82 -17.26
CA GLN A 118 46.58 -2.96 -17.02
C GLN A 118 47.23 -4.02 -16.12
N ASP A 119 46.43 -4.69 -15.28
CA ASP A 119 46.90 -5.88 -14.57
C ASP A 119 47.13 -7.05 -15.54
N TYR A 120 48.21 -7.81 -15.31
CA TYR A 120 48.54 -8.97 -16.14
C TYR A 120 47.50 -10.10 -15.98
N ASP A 121 46.90 -10.49 -17.12
CA ASP A 121 46.00 -11.64 -17.22
C ASP A 121 46.58 -12.68 -18.21
N ALA A 122 46.98 -13.84 -17.67
CA ALA A 122 47.54 -14.96 -18.41
C ALA A 122 46.58 -15.60 -19.44
N LYS A 123 45.30 -15.20 -19.46
CA LYS A 123 44.29 -15.64 -20.45
C LYS A 123 44.00 -14.59 -21.53
N LYS A 124 44.64 -13.42 -21.49
CA LYS A 124 44.46 -12.32 -22.45
C LYS A 124 45.80 -11.82 -22.99
N LYS A 125 46.40 -12.60 -23.91
CA LYS A 125 47.60 -12.19 -24.65
C LYS A 125 47.28 -10.96 -25.53
N PRO A 126 48.02 -9.84 -25.41
CA PRO A 126 47.83 -8.67 -26.28
C PRO A 126 48.04 -9.02 -27.76
N THR A 127 47.22 -8.45 -28.65
CA THR A 127 47.37 -8.65 -30.10
C THR A 127 48.22 -7.54 -30.70
N GLY A 128 49.47 -7.86 -31.09
CA GLY A 128 50.29 -6.98 -31.92
C GLY A 128 49.62 -6.71 -33.26
N GLY A 129 49.59 -5.46 -33.70
CA GLY A 129 48.74 -5.02 -34.81
C GLY A 129 49.41 -4.99 -36.18
N ALA A 130 48.62 -5.29 -37.22
CA ALA A 130 48.81 -4.90 -38.62
C ALA A 130 47.47 -4.37 -39.16
N SER A 131 47.47 -3.54 -40.21
CA SER A 131 46.38 -2.57 -40.45
C SER A 131 45.73 -2.59 -41.84
N ALA A 132 44.46 -2.15 -41.86
CA ALA A 132 43.67 -1.69 -43.02
C ALA A 132 43.29 -2.73 -44.10
N PRO A 133 42.35 -2.41 -45.03
CA PRO A 133 41.44 -1.25 -45.11
C PRO A 133 39.94 -1.64 -44.96
N ALA A 134 39.02 -0.68 -45.17
CA ALA A 134 37.58 -0.89 -45.16
C ALA A 134 36.91 -0.51 -46.50
N ALA A 135 36.02 -1.38 -47.01
CA ALA A 135 35.14 -1.18 -48.17
C ALA A 135 33.94 -2.18 -48.08
N PRO A 136 32.84 -2.04 -48.85
CA PRO A 136 31.50 -2.17 -48.24
C PRO A 136 30.55 -3.23 -48.84
N ALA A 137 29.30 -3.18 -48.36
CA ALA A 137 28.02 -3.55 -49.01
C ALA A 137 27.36 -4.91 -48.72
N THR A 138 26.18 -4.81 -48.07
CA THR A 138 24.87 -5.44 -48.39
C THR A 138 24.68 -6.96 -48.57
N GLY A 139 23.62 -7.47 -47.92
CA GLY A 139 22.74 -8.52 -48.47
C GLY A 139 22.82 -9.89 -47.76
N GLY A 140 21.70 -10.36 -47.18
CA GLY A 140 21.70 -11.70 -46.55
C GLY A 140 20.47 -12.18 -45.76
N ALA A 141 19.44 -11.37 -45.53
CA ALA A 141 18.33 -11.72 -44.62
C ALA A 141 17.54 -13.02 -44.97
N SER A 142 17.56 -13.44 -46.23
CA SER A 142 17.02 -14.74 -46.68
C SER A 142 17.97 -15.92 -46.41
N GLY A 143 19.29 -15.70 -46.48
CA GLY A 143 20.32 -16.70 -46.24
C GLY A 143 20.47 -17.07 -44.76
N ASP A 144 20.51 -16.06 -43.87
CA ASP A 144 20.55 -16.27 -42.41
C ASP A 144 19.39 -17.18 -41.95
N LEU A 145 18.19 -16.95 -42.49
CA LEU A 145 16.99 -17.74 -42.17
C LEU A 145 17.10 -19.18 -42.69
N ALA A 146 17.47 -19.38 -43.95
CA ALA A 146 17.59 -20.73 -44.54
C ALA A 146 18.62 -21.60 -43.79
N LEU A 147 19.78 -21.02 -43.47
CA LEU A 147 20.83 -21.70 -42.69
C LEU A 147 20.37 -22.00 -41.25
N TRP A 148 19.58 -21.11 -40.63
CA TRP A 148 19.01 -21.35 -39.31
C TRP A 148 18.00 -22.50 -39.31
N GLU A 149 17.12 -22.57 -40.32
CA GLU A 149 16.12 -23.64 -40.45
C GLU A 149 16.77 -25.00 -40.76
N GLU A 150 17.84 -25.04 -41.56
CA GLU A 150 18.66 -26.23 -41.79
C GLU A 150 19.28 -26.78 -40.49
N VAL A 151 19.93 -25.92 -39.69
CA VAL A 151 20.50 -26.32 -38.40
C VAL A 151 19.41 -26.78 -37.42
N ASN A 152 18.23 -26.15 -37.42
CA ASN A 152 17.12 -26.57 -36.55
C ASN A 152 16.49 -27.90 -36.99
N LYS A 153 16.43 -28.16 -38.31
CA LYS A 153 15.99 -29.45 -38.89
C LYS A 153 16.92 -30.58 -38.47
N LEU A 154 18.23 -30.43 -38.66
CA LEU A 154 19.23 -31.40 -38.20
C LEU A 154 19.20 -31.55 -36.66
N GLY A 155 19.03 -30.45 -35.95
CA GLY A 155 18.87 -30.43 -34.48
C GLY A 155 17.64 -31.20 -33.99
N THR A 156 16.62 -31.34 -34.83
CA THR A 156 15.40 -32.10 -34.55
C THR A 156 15.57 -33.57 -34.92
N ALA A 157 16.15 -33.89 -36.08
CA ALA A 157 16.49 -35.27 -36.44
C ALA A 157 17.38 -35.97 -35.38
N VAL A 158 18.36 -35.26 -34.80
CA VAL A 158 19.19 -35.77 -33.69
C VAL A 158 18.38 -36.03 -32.40
N ARG A 159 17.33 -35.24 -32.14
CA ARG A 159 16.41 -35.49 -31.00
C ARG A 159 15.53 -36.72 -31.28
N ASP A 160 14.96 -36.81 -32.47
CA ASP A 160 14.05 -37.88 -32.86
C ASP A 160 14.76 -39.24 -32.89
N LEU A 161 15.98 -39.32 -33.43
CA LEU A 161 16.81 -40.52 -33.39
C LEU A 161 17.12 -40.98 -31.94
N LYS A 162 17.33 -40.03 -31.01
CA LYS A 162 17.56 -40.35 -29.59
C LYS A 162 16.29 -40.82 -28.89
N VAL A 163 15.14 -40.22 -29.19
CA VAL A 163 13.82 -40.65 -28.68
C VAL A 163 13.44 -42.03 -29.21
N ALA A 164 13.71 -42.30 -30.49
CA ALA A 164 13.49 -43.59 -31.14
C ALA A 164 14.50 -44.69 -30.72
N LYS A 165 15.47 -44.39 -29.84
CA LYS A 165 16.56 -45.29 -29.43
C LYS A 165 17.34 -45.87 -30.63
N ALA A 166 17.58 -45.04 -31.65
CA ALA A 166 18.31 -45.46 -32.85
C ALA A 166 19.75 -45.92 -32.53
N PRO A 167 20.36 -46.78 -33.36
CA PRO A 167 21.74 -47.23 -33.19
C PRO A 167 22.74 -46.08 -33.00
N LYS A 168 23.73 -46.30 -32.12
CA LYS A 168 24.64 -45.25 -31.61
C LYS A 168 25.48 -44.61 -32.72
N ASP A 169 25.84 -45.39 -33.73
CA ASP A 169 26.45 -44.97 -34.99
C ASP A 169 25.59 -43.93 -35.73
N LYS A 170 24.30 -44.21 -35.96
CA LYS A 170 23.37 -43.27 -36.62
C LYS A 170 23.15 -41.99 -35.82
N VAL A 171 23.09 -42.10 -34.49
CA VAL A 171 23.01 -40.93 -33.60
C VAL A 171 24.29 -40.09 -33.67
N THR A 172 25.47 -40.70 -33.70
CA THR A 172 26.76 -40.00 -33.84
C THR A 172 26.90 -39.34 -35.22
N ALA A 173 26.50 -40.00 -36.31
CA ALA A 173 26.54 -39.43 -37.66
C ALA A 173 25.71 -38.14 -37.76
N ALA A 174 24.43 -38.19 -37.34
CA ALA A 174 23.56 -37.01 -37.34
C ALA A 174 24.04 -35.89 -36.38
N VAL A 175 24.73 -36.24 -35.28
CA VAL A 175 25.38 -35.25 -34.40
C VAL A 175 26.54 -34.55 -35.10
N ASN A 176 27.33 -35.25 -35.91
CA ASN A 176 28.43 -34.66 -36.66
C ASN A 176 27.91 -33.70 -37.74
N GLU A 177 26.89 -34.10 -38.52
CA GLU A 177 26.20 -33.23 -39.49
C GLU A 177 25.67 -31.93 -38.83
N LEU A 178 25.04 -32.05 -37.66
CA LEU A 178 24.56 -30.91 -36.88
C LEU A 178 25.70 -29.97 -36.41
N LEU A 179 26.87 -30.52 -36.09
CA LEU A 179 28.04 -29.72 -35.72
C LEU A 179 28.65 -29.02 -36.95
N GLU A 180 28.70 -29.69 -38.11
CA GLU A 180 29.14 -29.10 -39.38
C GLU A 180 28.23 -27.93 -39.81
N ALA A 181 26.92 -28.13 -39.78
CA ALA A 181 25.93 -27.10 -40.10
C ALA A 181 26.02 -25.89 -39.15
N LYS A 182 26.31 -26.11 -37.85
CA LYS A 182 26.55 -25.02 -36.90
C LYS A 182 27.84 -24.24 -37.18
N LYS A 183 28.92 -24.91 -37.62
CA LYS A 183 30.14 -24.20 -38.09
C LYS A 183 29.83 -23.34 -39.31
N ASN A 184 29.10 -23.89 -40.30
CA ASN A 184 28.69 -23.19 -41.52
C ASN A 184 27.81 -21.96 -41.21
N PHE A 185 26.83 -22.11 -40.30
CA PHE A 185 26.03 -20.99 -39.79
C PHE A 185 26.90 -19.89 -39.17
N LYS A 186 27.85 -20.25 -38.30
CA LYS A 186 28.76 -19.27 -37.67
C LYS A 186 29.68 -18.59 -38.69
N ALA A 187 30.24 -19.36 -39.63
CA ALA A 187 31.13 -18.85 -40.66
C ALA A 187 30.45 -17.88 -41.63
N LYS A 188 29.15 -18.10 -41.95
CA LYS A 188 28.40 -17.25 -42.89
C LYS A 188 27.68 -16.07 -42.24
N THR A 189 27.18 -16.22 -41.01
CA THR A 189 26.39 -15.17 -40.33
C THR A 189 27.19 -14.33 -39.32
N GLY A 190 28.41 -14.77 -38.97
CA GLY A 190 29.23 -14.20 -37.90
C GLY A 190 28.72 -14.47 -36.48
N LYS A 191 27.61 -15.21 -36.32
CA LYS A 191 26.89 -15.40 -35.04
C LYS A 191 26.89 -16.87 -34.62
N ASP A 192 26.96 -17.14 -33.32
CA ASP A 192 26.66 -18.48 -32.80
C ASP A 192 25.18 -18.82 -32.98
N TYR A 193 24.88 -20.09 -33.29
CA TYR A 193 23.50 -20.56 -33.50
C TYR A 193 22.71 -20.59 -32.19
N ASP A 194 21.62 -19.82 -32.14
CA ASP A 194 20.64 -19.79 -31.04
C ASP A 194 19.27 -20.30 -31.55
N ALA A 195 18.82 -21.43 -30.99
CA ALA A 195 17.56 -22.07 -31.38
C ALA A 195 16.30 -21.28 -30.95
N ASN A 196 16.45 -20.25 -30.12
CA ASN A 196 15.36 -19.38 -29.66
C ASN A 196 15.29 -18.05 -30.42
N LYS A 197 16.24 -17.77 -31.32
CA LYS A 197 16.33 -16.51 -32.08
C LYS A 197 16.30 -16.77 -33.59
N LYS A 198 15.11 -17.12 -34.09
CA LYS A 198 14.87 -17.27 -35.53
C LYS A 198 15.10 -15.93 -36.27
N PRO A 199 15.94 -15.87 -37.31
CA PRO A 199 16.11 -14.65 -38.12
C PRO A 199 14.81 -14.23 -38.82
N ALA A 200 14.59 -12.93 -38.95
CA ALA A 200 13.43 -12.39 -39.66
C ALA A 200 13.65 -12.44 -41.18
N GLY A 201 12.86 -13.27 -41.88
CA GLY A 201 12.82 -13.28 -43.34
C GLY A 201 12.12 -12.03 -43.87
N GLY A 202 12.74 -11.35 -44.83
CA GLY A 202 12.17 -10.14 -45.45
C GLY A 202 11.01 -10.46 -46.40
N ALA A 203 9.97 -9.63 -46.36
CA ALA A 203 8.85 -9.63 -47.31
C ALA A 203 8.77 -8.27 -48.02
N ALA A 204 8.34 -8.28 -49.28
CA ALA A 204 8.20 -7.07 -50.11
C ALA A 204 6.90 -6.30 -49.84
N SER A 205 6.78 -5.10 -50.42
CA SER A 205 5.79 -4.07 -50.06
C SER A 205 4.64 -3.90 -51.06
N ALA A 206 3.53 -3.31 -50.56
CA ALA A 206 2.38 -2.75 -51.31
C ALA A 206 1.44 -3.78 -52.01
N PRO A 207 0.18 -3.43 -52.38
CA PRO A 207 -0.49 -2.11 -52.29
C PRO A 207 -1.68 -2.07 -51.29
N ALA A 208 -2.62 -1.13 -51.46
CA ALA A 208 -3.62 -0.74 -50.46
C ALA A 208 -5.10 -0.97 -50.88
N GLN A 209 -5.98 -0.91 -49.87
CA GLN A 209 -7.46 -0.84 -49.90
C GLN A 209 -8.27 -2.01 -50.50
N THR A 210 -8.99 -2.72 -49.63
CA THR A 210 -10.45 -2.99 -49.76
C THR A 210 -11.06 -3.36 -48.39
N ALA A 211 -12.23 -2.84 -48.07
CA ALA A 211 -13.23 -3.48 -47.17
C ALA A 211 -14.22 -4.29 -48.06
N PRO A 212 -15.03 -5.26 -47.57
CA PRO A 212 -15.58 -5.48 -46.23
C PRO A 212 -14.94 -6.73 -45.55
N SER A 213 -15.51 -7.56 -44.66
CA SER A 213 -16.89 -7.78 -44.17
C SER A 213 -16.97 -8.40 -42.76
N SER A 214 -18.20 -8.50 -42.22
CA SER A 214 -18.50 -8.92 -40.85
C SER A 214 -18.57 -10.44 -40.63
N ALA A 215 -17.70 -10.97 -39.77
CA ALA A 215 -17.87 -12.28 -39.09
C ALA A 215 -17.07 -12.27 -37.77
N ALA A 216 -17.75 -12.12 -36.63
CA ALA A 216 -17.11 -11.90 -35.32
C ALA A 216 -17.83 -12.59 -34.15
N SER A 217 -18.47 -13.74 -34.42
CA SER A 217 -19.00 -14.67 -33.41
C SER A 217 -18.37 -16.05 -33.58
N GLY A 218 -18.56 -16.68 -34.75
CA GLY A 218 -18.09 -18.04 -35.01
C GLY A 218 -16.58 -18.27 -34.84
N ASP A 219 -15.72 -17.29 -35.15
CA ASP A 219 -14.27 -17.37 -34.88
C ASP A 219 -13.98 -17.65 -33.39
N LEU A 220 -14.77 -17.05 -32.49
CA LEU A 220 -14.60 -17.21 -31.05
C LEU A 220 -15.16 -18.56 -30.56
N ASP A 221 -16.35 -18.95 -31.00
CA ASP A 221 -16.98 -20.22 -30.60
C ASP A 221 -16.09 -21.42 -30.99
N LEU A 222 -15.56 -21.40 -32.22
CA LEU A 222 -14.62 -22.41 -32.72
C LEU A 222 -13.30 -22.39 -31.96
N TRP A 223 -12.80 -21.21 -31.56
CA TRP A 223 -11.59 -21.12 -30.73
C TRP A 223 -11.79 -21.75 -29.35
N GLU A 224 -12.94 -21.50 -28.72
CA GLU A 224 -13.25 -22.09 -27.41
C GLU A 224 -13.51 -23.60 -27.48
N GLU A 225 -14.13 -24.10 -28.54
CA GLU A 225 -14.29 -25.54 -28.78
C GLU A 225 -12.93 -26.25 -28.87
N VAL A 226 -12.02 -25.73 -29.70
CA VAL A 226 -10.65 -26.27 -29.83
C VAL A 226 -9.86 -26.12 -28.53
N THR A 227 -10.09 -25.05 -27.76
CA THR A 227 -9.51 -24.86 -26.42
C THR A 227 -10.01 -25.93 -25.42
N LYS A 228 -11.30 -26.26 -25.44
CA LYS A 228 -11.91 -27.31 -24.60
C LYS A 228 -11.34 -28.69 -24.94
N LEU A 229 -11.23 -29.04 -26.23
CA LEU A 229 -10.54 -30.26 -26.69
C LEU A 229 -9.07 -30.27 -26.25
N GLY A 230 -8.39 -29.12 -26.33
CA GLY A 230 -7.01 -28.94 -25.86
C GLY A 230 -6.85 -29.05 -24.35
N LYS A 231 -7.91 -28.84 -23.56
CA LYS A 231 -7.93 -29.14 -22.11
C LYS A 231 -8.15 -30.64 -21.87
N ALA A 232 -9.13 -31.26 -22.51
CA ALA A 232 -9.43 -32.69 -22.34
C ALA A 232 -8.20 -33.59 -22.59
N VAL A 233 -7.40 -33.31 -23.63
CA VAL A 233 -6.14 -34.04 -23.90
C VAL A 233 -5.09 -33.87 -22.78
N ARG A 234 -5.06 -32.71 -22.10
CA ARG A 234 -4.16 -32.48 -20.95
C ARG A 234 -4.67 -33.19 -19.70
N ASP A 235 -5.97 -33.10 -19.43
CA ASP A 235 -6.63 -33.75 -18.29
C ASP A 235 -6.45 -35.28 -18.34
N LEU A 236 -6.73 -35.91 -19.49
CA LEU A 236 -6.55 -37.35 -19.70
C LEU A 236 -5.09 -37.80 -19.54
N LYS A 237 -4.13 -36.99 -20.00
CA LYS A 237 -2.69 -37.27 -19.82
C LYS A 237 -2.24 -37.12 -18.37
N ALA A 238 -2.75 -36.12 -17.64
CA ALA A 238 -2.49 -35.95 -16.22
C ALA A 238 -3.09 -37.09 -15.38
N ALA A 239 -4.30 -37.54 -15.73
CA ALA A 239 -5.00 -38.67 -15.11
C ALA A 239 -4.43 -40.05 -15.49
N LYS A 240 -3.41 -40.12 -16.35
CA LYS A 240 -2.84 -41.38 -16.89
C LYS A 240 -3.89 -42.29 -17.56
N ALA A 241 -4.86 -41.70 -18.26
CA ALA A 241 -5.94 -42.42 -18.92
C ALA A 241 -5.44 -43.41 -20.01
N PRO A 242 -6.24 -44.43 -20.37
CA PRO A 242 -5.91 -45.40 -21.41
C PRO A 242 -5.46 -44.76 -22.74
N LYS A 243 -4.51 -45.43 -23.42
CA LYS A 243 -3.80 -44.86 -24.58
C LYS A 243 -4.74 -44.59 -25.76
N ASP A 244 -5.72 -45.46 -25.96
CA ASP A 244 -6.86 -45.33 -26.86
C ASP A 244 -7.63 -44.03 -26.60
N GLN A 245 -8.13 -43.80 -25.38
CA GLN A 245 -8.86 -42.59 -25.00
C GLN A 245 -8.04 -41.30 -25.21
N VAL A 246 -6.74 -41.35 -24.91
CA VAL A 246 -5.81 -40.24 -25.16
C VAL A 246 -5.61 -40.02 -26.67
N THR A 247 -5.57 -41.07 -27.48
CA THR A 247 -5.46 -40.99 -28.94
C THR A 247 -6.74 -40.42 -29.56
N ASP A 248 -7.92 -40.89 -29.18
CA ASP A 248 -9.21 -40.36 -29.65
C ASP A 248 -9.38 -38.87 -29.34
N ALA A 249 -9.00 -38.45 -28.13
CA ALA A 249 -9.02 -37.05 -27.74
C ALA A 249 -8.01 -36.20 -28.55
N VAL A 250 -6.85 -36.75 -28.89
CA VAL A 250 -5.85 -36.09 -29.76
C VAL A 250 -6.37 -35.98 -31.20
N THR A 251 -7.01 -37.02 -31.75
CA THR A 251 -7.63 -36.98 -33.09
C THR A 251 -8.69 -35.88 -33.16
N LYS A 252 -9.63 -35.85 -32.20
CA LYS A 252 -10.66 -34.81 -32.12
C LYS A 252 -10.06 -33.40 -32.00
N LEU A 253 -8.98 -33.22 -31.25
CA LEU A 253 -8.25 -31.95 -31.17
C LEU A 253 -7.60 -31.55 -32.51
N LEU A 254 -7.06 -32.50 -33.28
CA LEU A 254 -6.48 -32.23 -34.59
C LEU A 254 -7.55 -31.83 -35.61
N ASP A 255 -8.68 -32.54 -35.66
CA ASP A 255 -9.81 -32.20 -36.54
C ASP A 255 -10.48 -30.87 -36.15
N GLY A 256 -10.56 -30.57 -34.86
CA GLY A 256 -10.98 -29.25 -34.37
C GLY A 256 -10.05 -28.14 -34.86
N LYS A 257 -8.73 -28.29 -34.73
CA LYS A 257 -7.74 -27.33 -35.26
C LYS A 257 -7.81 -27.17 -36.78
N LYS A 258 -8.02 -28.26 -37.50
CA LYS A 258 -8.21 -28.26 -38.96
C LYS A 258 -9.47 -27.48 -39.34
N THR A 259 -10.58 -27.75 -38.65
CA THR A 259 -11.87 -27.04 -38.84
C THR A 259 -11.73 -25.55 -38.54
N TYR A 260 -11.05 -25.19 -37.45
CA TYR A 260 -10.73 -23.80 -37.11
C TYR A 260 -9.93 -23.12 -38.23
N LYS A 261 -8.88 -23.76 -38.75
CA LYS A 261 -8.07 -23.20 -39.85
C LYS A 261 -8.88 -23.05 -41.14
N THR A 262 -9.70 -24.03 -41.49
CA THR A 262 -10.55 -23.98 -42.69
C THR A 262 -11.64 -22.91 -42.60
N LYS A 263 -12.20 -22.63 -41.41
CA LYS A 263 -13.27 -21.63 -41.23
C LYS A 263 -12.75 -20.20 -40.99
N THR A 264 -11.65 -20.03 -40.25
CA THR A 264 -11.13 -18.70 -39.85
C THR A 264 -9.97 -18.18 -40.70
N GLY A 265 -9.41 -19.05 -41.56
CA GLY A 265 -8.18 -18.78 -42.33
C GLY A 265 -6.89 -18.76 -41.50
N LYS A 266 -6.96 -18.94 -40.17
CA LYS A 266 -5.85 -18.76 -39.22
C LYS A 266 -5.48 -20.08 -38.57
N ASP A 267 -4.19 -20.30 -38.30
CA ASP A 267 -3.78 -21.39 -37.40
C ASP A 267 -4.28 -21.13 -35.97
N TYR A 268 -4.74 -22.20 -35.29
CA TYR A 268 -5.19 -22.11 -33.90
C TYR A 268 -4.00 -21.85 -32.96
N ASP A 269 -4.04 -20.70 -32.28
CA ASP A 269 -3.11 -20.29 -31.22
C ASP A 269 -3.87 -20.21 -29.89
N ALA A 270 -3.52 -21.08 -28.93
CA ALA A 270 -4.16 -21.16 -27.62
C ALA A 270 -3.90 -19.94 -26.73
N ASN A 271 -2.97 -19.06 -27.11
CA ASN A 271 -2.62 -17.84 -26.39
C ASN A 271 -3.22 -16.57 -27.04
N LYS A 272 -3.95 -16.70 -28.17
CA LYS A 272 -4.57 -15.58 -28.89
C LYS A 272 -6.05 -15.83 -29.14
N LYS A 273 -6.86 -15.57 -28.12
CA LYS A 273 -8.33 -15.62 -28.18
C LYS A 273 -8.86 -14.54 -29.15
N PRO A 274 -9.69 -14.90 -30.16
CA PRO A 274 -10.37 -13.92 -31.01
C PRO A 274 -11.29 -13.00 -30.22
N ALA A 275 -11.44 -11.75 -30.67
CA ALA A 275 -12.44 -10.83 -30.12
C ALA A 275 -13.83 -11.17 -30.68
N GLY A 276 -14.81 -11.37 -29.80
CA GLY A 276 -16.20 -11.64 -30.17
C GLY A 276 -17.14 -10.50 -29.78
N VAL A 277 -18.22 -10.31 -30.56
CA VAL A 277 -19.28 -9.34 -30.25
C VAL A 277 -20.29 -9.93 -29.26
N ALA A 278 -20.70 -9.15 -28.25
CA ALA A 278 -21.50 -9.62 -27.13
C ALA A 278 -23.02 -9.40 -27.27
N ALA A 279 -23.78 -10.32 -26.68
CA ALA A 279 -25.22 -10.22 -26.39
C ALA A 279 -25.44 -10.39 -24.86
N PRO A 280 -26.61 -10.02 -24.30
CA PRO A 280 -26.62 -9.31 -23.01
C PRO A 280 -26.67 -10.17 -21.72
N ALA A 281 -26.32 -9.48 -20.62
CA ALA A 281 -26.69 -9.75 -19.23
C ALA A 281 -26.02 -10.91 -18.46
N THR A 282 -24.88 -10.61 -17.81
CA THR A 282 -24.74 -10.73 -16.34
C THR A 282 -23.53 -9.92 -15.86
N LYS A 283 -23.62 -9.22 -14.71
CA LYS A 283 -22.60 -8.26 -14.28
C LYS A 283 -21.58 -8.86 -13.28
N LYS A 284 -20.30 -8.90 -13.68
CA LYS A 284 -19.15 -8.61 -12.80
C LYS A 284 -18.09 -7.83 -13.59
N PHE A 285 -17.40 -6.89 -12.93
CA PHE A 285 -16.35 -6.06 -13.52
C PHE A 285 -15.05 -6.86 -13.73
N PRO A 286 -14.22 -6.44 -14.69
CA PRO A 286 -12.90 -5.95 -14.30
C PRO A 286 -12.46 -4.65 -15.01
N THR A 287 -11.27 -4.19 -14.65
CA THR A 287 -10.56 -2.97 -15.07
C THR A 287 -10.10 -2.95 -16.53
N SER A 288 -10.03 -1.75 -17.13
CA SER A 288 -8.73 -1.07 -17.43
C SER A 288 -8.91 0.24 -18.25
N THR A 289 -7.93 1.13 -18.12
CA THR A 289 -7.48 2.20 -19.07
C THR A 289 -8.48 3.14 -19.75
N ALA A 290 -8.17 4.44 -19.74
CA ALA A 290 -9.03 5.50 -20.27
C ALA A 290 -8.88 5.78 -21.77
N SER A 291 -10.03 5.92 -22.44
CA SER A 291 -10.34 6.86 -23.53
C SER A 291 -11.88 6.99 -23.64
N GLY A 292 -12.41 7.96 -24.42
CA GLY A 292 -13.83 8.39 -24.41
C GLY A 292 -14.90 7.29 -24.57
N ASP A 293 -16.16 7.49 -24.18
CA ASP A 293 -16.93 8.74 -24.33
C ASP A 293 -17.97 9.05 -23.22
N LEU A 294 -18.34 10.33 -23.12
CA LEU A 294 -19.31 10.90 -22.17
C LEU A 294 -20.72 10.99 -22.77
N ALA A 295 -21.53 9.93 -22.70
CA ALA A 295 -22.85 9.90 -23.35
C ALA A 295 -23.96 9.13 -22.62
N LEU A 296 -24.00 9.11 -21.27
CA LEU A 296 -25.05 8.37 -20.53
C LEU A 296 -25.36 8.87 -19.10
N TRP A 297 -25.30 10.19 -18.85
CA TRP A 297 -25.58 10.78 -17.52
C TRP A 297 -26.63 11.91 -17.47
N GLU A 298 -27.23 12.29 -18.60
CA GLU A 298 -28.16 13.42 -18.71
C GLU A 298 -29.64 13.02 -18.87
N THR A 299 -30.19 12.15 -18.02
CA THR A 299 -31.67 12.10 -17.85
C THR A 299 -32.12 11.61 -16.48
N VAL A 300 -32.76 12.52 -15.72
CA VAL A 300 -33.93 12.38 -14.83
C VAL A 300 -33.82 13.43 -13.70
N THR A 301 -34.18 14.67 -14.01
CA THR A 301 -34.37 15.77 -13.03
C THR A 301 -35.27 16.85 -13.63
N LYS A 302 -36.53 16.93 -13.17
CA LYS A 302 -37.39 18.14 -13.19
C LYS A 302 -38.77 17.86 -12.58
N LEU A 303 -39.06 18.50 -11.44
CA LEU A 303 -40.22 19.37 -11.19
C LEU A 303 -40.41 19.61 -9.68
N ALA A 304 -40.42 20.88 -9.26
CA ALA A 304 -40.77 21.30 -7.91
C ALA A 304 -41.19 22.79 -7.89
N ALA A 305 -42.29 23.09 -7.20
CA ALA A 305 -42.77 24.44 -6.82
C ALA A 305 -43.75 24.22 -5.63
N ALA A 306 -43.50 24.74 -4.42
CA ALA A 306 -43.65 26.13 -3.93
C ALA A 306 -45.11 26.47 -3.50
N PRO A 307 -45.37 27.44 -2.59
CA PRO A 307 -44.47 28.34 -1.85
C PRO A 307 -44.61 28.21 -0.29
N ALA A 308 -44.29 29.26 0.48
CA ALA A 308 -44.08 29.22 1.95
C ALA A 308 -44.84 30.31 2.75
N THR A 309 -44.85 30.20 4.10
CA THR A 309 -45.31 31.24 5.05
C THR A 309 -44.39 31.37 6.28
N LYS A 310 -44.39 32.55 6.93
CA LYS A 310 -43.68 32.88 8.20
C LYS A 310 -44.69 33.00 9.37
N PRO A 311 -44.27 32.89 10.64
CA PRO A 311 -44.03 34.12 11.44
C PRO A 311 -42.87 34.02 12.48
N ALA A 312 -42.03 35.05 12.62
CA ALA A 312 -41.99 36.03 13.75
C ALA A 312 -41.09 35.61 14.95
N ALA A 313 -40.74 36.52 15.87
CA ALA A 313 -39.51 36.39 16.68
C ALA A 313 -39.51 37.02 18.10
N LYS A 314 -38.60 36.49 18.96
CA LYS A 314 -38.08 37.02 20.25
C LYS A 314 -39.08 37.04 21.44
N PRO A 315 -38.63 37.17 22.72
CA PRO A 315 -37.29 37.55 23.22
C PRO A 315 -36.59 36.51 24.13
N ALA A 316 -35.36 36.84 24.57
CA ALA A 316 -34.46 35.98 25.37
C ALA A 316 -34.61 36.16 26.90
N LYS A 317 -34.16 35.16 27.69
CA LYS A 317 -33.99 35.26 29.15
C LYS A 317 -32.84 34.39 29.68
N LYS A 318 -31.82 35.08 30.23
CA LYS A 318 -30.82 34.74 31.26
C LYS A 318 -30.37 33.27 31.48
N GLU A 319 -29.05 33.11 31.53
CA GLU A 319 -28.34 31.91 31.97
C GLU A 319 -28.75 31.40 33.36
N LYS A 320 -28.50 30.11 33.60
CA LYS A 320 -28.29 29.53 34.94
C LYS A 320 -27.16 28.49 34.91
N ALA A 321 -26.43 28.42 36.01
CA ALA A 321 -25.33 27.49 36.27
C ALA A 321 -25.69 26.01 36.02
N PRO A 322 -24.70 25.13 35.72
CA PRO A 322 -24.94 23.75 35.31
C PRO A 322 -25.73 22.96 36.37
N LYS A 323 -26.77 22.27 35.92
CA LYS A 323 -27.51 21.33 36.76
C LYS A 323 -26.72 20.03 36.92
N GLN A 324 -26.63 19.56 38.16
CA GLN A 324 -26.22 18.20 38.46
C GLN A 324 -27.13 17.19 37.75
N ALA A 325 -26.58 16.03 37.38
CA ALA A 325 -27.28 15.00 36.61
C ALA A 325 -28.58 14.56 37.30
N GLN A 326 -29.68 14.55 36.55
CA GLN A 326 -30.95 14.04 37.07
C GLN A 326 -30.88 12.52 37.24
N ALA A 327 -31.45 12.01 38.34
CA ALA A 327 -31.63 10.58 38.53
C ALA A 327 -32.53 9.99 37.40
N PRO A 328 -32.24 8.79 36.90
CA PRO A 328 -32.93 8.23 35.73
C PRO A 328 -34.41 7.97 36.01
N LYS A 329 -35.25 8.10 34.97
CA LYS A 329 -36.67 7.72 35.07
C LYS A 329 -36.78 6.22 35.29
N LYS A 330 -37.73 5.84 36.16
CA LYS A 330 -37.90 4.46 36.65
C LYS A 330 -38.43 3.52 35.56
N GLY A 331 -37.53 3.04 34.70
CA GLY A 331 -37.82 2.11 33.60
C GLY A 331 -36.77 2.08 32.48
N GLU A 332 -35.96 3.14 32.34
CA GLU A 332 -34.93 3.23 31.30
C GLU A 332 -33.67 2.44 31.69
N THR A 333 -33.26 1.46 30.88
CA THR A 333 -32.02 0.72 31.07
C THR A 333 -30.83 1.54 30.54
N ARG A 334 -29.85 1.86 31.40
CA ARG A 334 -28.56 2.52 31.08
C ARG A 334 -27.61 1.73 30.14
N LEU A 335 -28.15 0.76 29.39
CA LEU A 335 -27.40 -0.07 28.44
C LEU A 335 -27.06 0.70 27.16
N GLY A 336 -28.00 1.51 26.65
CA GLY A 336 -27.84 2.28 25.41
C GLY A 336 -26.94 3.52 25.56
N VAL A 337 -26.61 4.14 24.44
CA VAL A 337 -25.89 5.43 24.40
C VAL A 337 -26.83 6.55 24.86
N GLU A 338 -26.32 7.49 25.68
CA GLU A 338 -27.14 8.56 26.31
C GLU A 338 -26.91 9.94 25.68
N ALA A 339 -25.70 10.20 25.15
CA ALA A 339 -25.40 11.39 24.35
C ALA A 339 -25.75 11.14 22.88
N LYS A 340 -26.28 12.16 22.16
CA LYS A 340 -26.57 12.02 20.72
C LYS A 340 -25.38 12.41 19.87
N LYS A 341 -25.19 11.71 18.75
CA LYS A 341 -24.09 11.90 17.80
C LYS A 341 -23.94 13.34 17.29
N ASP A 342 -25.07 13.99 16.99
CA ASP A 342 -25.12 15.34 16.42
C ASP A 342 -25.24 16.45 17.50
N GLU A 343 -25.26 16.11 18.80
CA GLU A 343 -25.35 17.07 19.92
C GLU A 343 -24.07 17.09 20.78
N ASP A 344 -23.47 15.92 21.04
CA ASP A 344 -22.22 15.77 21.80
C ASP A 344 -21.44 14.58 21.21
N LEU A 345 -20.78 14.81 20.07
CA LEU A 345 -20.01 13.80 19.35
C LEU A 345 -18.89 13.17 20.20
N PRO A 346 -18.10 13.91 21.02
CA PRO A 346 -17.09 13.31 21.89
C PRO A 346 -17.67 12.33 22.91
N THR A 347 -18.71 12.71 23.65
CA THR A 347 -19.32 11.83 24.65
C THR A 347 -20.07 10.68 24.00
N TRP A 348 -20.76 10.92 22.88
CA TRP A 348 -21.40 9.86 22.09
C TRP A 348 -20.37 8.82 21.62
N PHE A 349 -19.21 9.25 21.12
CA PHE A 349 -18.16 8.34 20.65
C PHE A 349 -17.58 7.52 21.81
N GLN A 350 -17.24 8.18 22.93
CA GLN A 350 -16.77 7.51 24.15
C GLN A 350 -17.77 6.47 24.65
N GLN A 351 -19.04 6.83 24.78
CA GLN A 351 -20.09 5.91 25.24
C GLN A 351 -20.32 4.77 24.26
N THR A 352 -20.28 5.04 22.95
CA THR A 352 -20.47 4.01 21.91
C THR A 352 -19.38 2.94 21.98
N ILE A 353 -18.10 3.33 22.04
CA ILE A 353 -16.99 2.37 22.04
C ILE A 353 -16.84 1.60 23.36
N THR A 354 -17.20 2.21 24.50
CA THR A 354 -17.15 1.54 25.81
C THR A 354 -18.37 0.66 26.06
N LYS A 355 -19.61 1.17 25.92
CA LYS A 355 -20.83 0.40 26.18
C LYS A 355 -21.00 -0.79 25.21
N ALA A 356 -20.49 -0.69 23.98
CA ALA A 356 -20.46 -1.81 23.04
C ALA A 356 -19.31 -2.82 23.26
N GLY A 357 -18.37 -2.53 24.19
CA GLY A 357 -17.23 -3.41 24.48
C GLY A 357 -16.19 -3.47 23.37
N LEU A 358 -15.87 -2.34 22.73
CA LEU A 358 -14.77 -2.25 21.75
C LEU A 358 -13.42 -2.00 22.43
N ILE A 359 -13.39 -1.20 23.50
CA ILE A 359 -12.17 -0.89 24.25
C ILE A 359 -12.41 -0.88 25.76
N GLU A 360 -11.33 -1.03 26.53
CA GLU A 360 -11.23 -0.45 27.87
C GLU A 360 -10.20 0.70 27.86
N TYR A 361 -10.40 1.67 28.76
CA TYR A 361 -9.40 2.69 29.05
C TYR A 361 -8.25 2.07 29.84
N TYR A 362 -7.01 2.41 29.47
CA TYR A 362 -5.80 1.98 30.18
C TYR A 362 -5.30 3.08 31.14
N ASP A 363 -4.47 2.72 32.10
CA ASP A 363 -3.90 3.65 33.09
C ASP A 363 -2.83 4.57 32.47
N VAL A 364 -2.09 4.10 31.47
CA VAL A 364 -1.20 4.93 30.65
C VAL A 364 -2.02 5.78 29.67
N SER A 365 -2.08 7.09 29.93
CA SER A 365 -2.78 8.07 29.11
C SER A 365 -2.38 8.03 27.63
N GLY A 366 -3.37 7.80 26.76
CA GLY A 366 -3.21 7.68 25.31
C GLY A 366 -3.11 6.23 24.80
N CYS A 367 -3.06 5.24 25.69
CA CYS A 367 -3.15 3.82 25.37
C CYS A 367 -4.55 3.26 25.74
N TYR A 368 -4.99 2.22 25.03
CA TYR A 368 -6.33 1.64 25.17
C TYR A 368 -6.27 0.13 24.93
N VAL A 369 -6.99 -0.65 25.72
CA VAL A 369 -7.07 -2.10 25.53
C VAL A 369 -8.05 -2.39 24.40
N LEU A 370 -7.58 -2.97 23.28
CA LEU A 370 -8.45 -3.39 22.18
C LEU A 370 -9.15 -4.71 22.55
N LEU A 371 -10.42 -4.63 22.94
CA LEU A 371 -11.22 -5.81 23.28
C LEU A 371 -11.51 -6.66 22.03
N PRO A 372 -11.81 -7.98 22.17
CA PRO A 372 -11.99 -8.88 21.04
C PRO A 372 -12.96 -8.41 19.93
N PRO A 373 -14.05 -7.66 20.19
CA PRO A 373 -14.89 -7.12 19.12
C PRO A 373 -14.21 -6.06 18.23
N SER A 374 -13.29 -5.24 18.76
CA SER A 374 -12.54 -4.27 17.94
C SER A 374 -11.31 -4.88 17.31
N TYR A 375 -10.59 -5.76 18.05
CA TYR A 375 -9.46 -6.49 17.50
C TYR A 375 -9.89 -7.37 16.31
N ASN A 376 -11.08 -7.97 16.34
CA ASN A 376 -11.58 -8.76 15.20
C ASN A 376 -11.91 -7.93 13.94
N ILE A 377 -12.23 -6.64 14.08
CA ILE A 377 -12.30 -5.72 12.92
C ILE A 377 -10.90 -5.50 12.34
N TRP A 378 -9.88 -5.36 13.21
CA TRP A 378 -8.48 -5.28 12.78
C TRP A 378 -7.99 -6.57 12.10
N GLU A 379 -8.36 -7.75 12.61
CA GLU A 379 -8.09 -9.05 11.96
C GLU A 379 -8.70 -9.10 10.54
N HIS A 380 -9.94 -8.65 10.36
CA HIS A 380 -10.57 -8.63 9.04
C HIS A 380 -9.93 -7.62 8.07
N ILE A 381 -9.52 -6.44 8.54
CA ILE A 381 -8.74 -5.47 7.75
C ILE A 381 -7.38 -6.06 7.36
N LYS A 382 -6.70 -6.66 8.34
CA LYS A 382 -5.41 -7.35 8.17
C LYS A 382 -5.52 -8.43 7.12
N ASP A 383 -6.39 -9.43 7.30
CA ASP A 383 -6.44 -10.61 6.43
C ASP A 383 -6.89 -10.28 5.00
N PHE A 384 -7.70 -9.24 4.81
CA PHE A 384 -7.98 -8.70 3.48
C PHE A 384 -6.72 -8.10 2.85
N PHE A 385 -6.05 -7.16 3.53
CA PHE A 385 -4.94 -6.42 2.94
C PHE A 385 -3.69 -7.31 2.77
N ASP A 386 -3.37 -8.12 3.78
CA ASP A 386 -2.27 -9.09 3.84
C ASP A 386 -2.34 -10.12 2.71
N LYS A 387 -3.55 -10.54 2.30
CA LYS A 387 -3.73 -11.37 1.11
C LYS A 387 -3.40 -10.60 -0.16
N ASN A 388 -3.99 -9.42 -0.36
CA ASN A 388 -3.84 -8.68 -1.61
C ASN A 388 -2.40 -8.20 -1.86
N ILE A 389 -1.63 -7.85 -0.82
CA ILE A 389 -0.21 -7.49 -1.00
C ILE A 389 0.67 -8.71 -1.35
N LYS A 390 0.30 -9.92 -0.93
CA LYS A 390 0.99 -11.15 -1.38
C LYS A 390 0.72 -11.45 -2.85
N ASP A 391 -0.49 -11.15 -3.34
CA ASP A 391 -0.82 -11.21 -4.76
C ASP A 391 -0.01 -10.17 -5.60
N LEU A 392 0.55 -9.13 -4.95
CA LEU A 392 1.51 -8.16 -5.54
C LEU A 392 3.00 -8.55 -5.34
N GLY A 393 3.28 -9.72 -4.76
CA GLY A 393 4.63 -10.20 -4.48
C GLY A 393 5.32 -9.56 -3.26
N VAL A 394 4.57 -9.01 -2.30
CA VAL A 394 5.14 -8.49 -1.03
C VAL A 394 5.28 -9.62 0.00
N GLU A 395 6.45 -9.73 0.63
CA GLU A 395 6.70 -10.70 1.70
C GLU A 395 6.51 -10.09 3.10
N ASN A 396 5.96 -10.87 4.04
CA ASN A 396 5.89 -10.43 5.44
C ASN A 396 7.22 -10.67 6.16
N CYS A 397 7.64 -9.68 6.95
CA CYS A 397 8.80 -9.71 7.83
C CYS A 397 8.43 -9.18 9.22
N TYR A 398 9.41 -9.14 10.14
CA TYR A 398 9.29 -8.42 11.40
C TYR A 398 10.66 -7.90 11.83
N PHE A 399 10.79 -6.58 11.96
CA PHE A 399 11.97 -5.91 12.48
C PHE A 399 11.80 -5.60 13.98
N PRO A 400 12.90 -5.49 14.75
CA PRO A 400 12.85 -5.13 16.17
C PRO A 400 12.11 -3.81 16.42
N MET A 401 11.45 -3.72 17.58
CA MET A 401 10.79 -2.50 18.06
C MET A 401 11.80 -1.43 18.53
N PHE A 402 13.02 -1.85 18.86
CA PHE A 402 14.06 -0.99 19.43
C PHE A 402 14.99 -0.42 18.36
N VAL A 403 15.31 0.86 18.49
CA VAL A 403 16.14 1.65 17.57
C VAL A 403 17.24 2.34 18.36
N SER A 404 18.51 2.22 17.94
CA SER A 404 19.60 2.94 18.62
C SER A 404 19.56 4.43 18.32
N GLN A 405 20.01 5.27 19.25
CA GLN A 405 20.08 6.73 19.06
C GLN A 405 20.81 7.10 17.76
N ALA A 406 21.98 6.50 17.51
CA ALA A 406 22.78 6.72 16.31
C ALA A 406 22.15 6.21 14.99
N ALA A 407 21.03 5.47 15.03
CA ALA A 407 20.25 5.13 13.85
C ALA A 407 19.19 6.19 13.54
N LEU A 408 18.51 6.72 14.57
CA LEU A 408 17.57 7.84 14.44
C LEU A 408 18.27 9.15 14.04
N GLU A 409 19.44 9.42 14.62
CA GLU A 409 20.18 10.66 14.34
C GLU A 409 20.69 10.79 12.89
N LYS A 410 20.71 9.69 12.11
CA LYS A 410 21.01 9.75 10.66
C LYS A 410 19.91 10.40 9.84
N GLU A 411 18.67 10.32 10.30
CA GLU A 411 17.50 10.90 9.66
C GLU A 411 17.11 12.25 10.30
N LYS A 412 17.98 12.84 11.13
CA LYS A 412 17.70 14.06 11.91
C LYS A 412 17.20 15.24 11.05
N GLU A 413 17.71 15.42 9.83
CA GLU A 413 17.26 16.43 8.86
C GLU A 413 15.85 16.16 8.26
N HIS A 414 15.23 15.03 8.59
CA HIS A 414 13.83 14.70 8.27
C HIS A 414 12.99 14.40 9.54
N ILE A 415 13.65 14.37 10.72
CA ILE A 415 13.07 14.00 12.03
C ILE A 415 12.88 15.21 12.96
N GLU A 416 13.22 16.45 12.56
CA GLU A 416 13.04 17.64 13.42
C GLU A 416 11.62 17.78 13.99
N ASP A 417 10.57 17.47 13.20
CA ASP A 417 9.17 17.44 13.65
C ASP A 417 8.84 16.24 14.59
N PHE A 418 9.55 15.12 14.47
CA PHE A 418 9.32 13.88 15.23
C PHE A 418 10.13 13.77 16.52
N ALA A 419 11.23 14.53 16.65
CA ALA A 419 12.14 14.49 17.80
C ALA A 419 11.45 14.53 19.18
N PRO A 420 10.39 15.33 19.45
CA PRO A 420 9.73 15.32 20.75
C PRO A 420 8.77 14.13 20.97
N GLU A 421 8.36 13.41 19.92
CA GLU A 421 7.42 12.27 20.01
C GLU A 421 8.13 10.92 20.26
N VAL A 422 9.46 10.87 20.27
CA VAL A 422 10.23 9.63 20.46
C VAL A 422 10.21 9.19 21.92
N ALA A 423 9.71 7.98 22.19
CA ALA A 423 9.79 7.35 23.50
C ALA A 423 11.14 6.62 23.68
N TRP A 424 11.82 6.87 24.80
CA TRP A 424 13.18 6.35 25.09
C TRP A 424 13.21 5.38 26.27
N VAL A 425 13.89 4.26 26.07
CA VAL A 425 14.31 3.34 27.13
C VAL A 425 15.73 3.75 27.56
N THR A 426 15.86 4.16 28.82
CA THR A 426 17.13 4.60 29.43
C THR A 426 17.61 3.69 30.56
N ARG A 427 16.80 2.72 31.00
CA ARG A 427 17.13 1.80 32.10
C ARG A 427 16.69 0.37 31.83
N SER A 428 17.36 -0.57 32.49
CA SER A 428 17.01 -1.99 32.58
C SER A 428 16.99 -2.40 34.05
N GLY A 429 15.79 -2.51 34.63
CA GLY A 429 15.63 -2.47 36.09
C GLY A 429 16.17 -1.15 36.64
N ASP A 430 16.90 -1.20 37.76
CA ASP A 430 17.49 -0.02 38.39
C ASP A 430 18.80 0.46 37.72
N THR A 431 19.31 -0.28 36.74
CA THR A 431 20.57 0.05 36.05
C THR A 431 20.33 0.95 34.84
N GLU A 432 21.09 2.05 34.74
CA GLU A 432 21.05 2.97 33.61
C GLU A 432 21.83 2.41 32.41
N LEU A 433 21.27 2.57 31.20
CA LEU A 433 21.89 2.09 29.96
C LEU A 433 23.00 3.05 29.53
N ALA A 434 24.12 2.49 29.04
CA ALA A 434 25.25 3.29 28.55
C ALA A 434 24.91 4.13 27.31
N GLU A 435 23.95 3.68 26.49
CA GLU A 435 23.35 4.44 25.40
C GLU A 435 21.81 4.30 25.47
N PRO A 436 21.04 5.40 25.35
CA PRO A 436 19.59 5.34 25.22
C PRO A 436 19.12 4.61 23.96
N ILE A 437 18.03 3.86 24.09
CA ILE A 437 17.43 3.08 23.00
C ILE A 437 15.99 3.55 22.81
N ALA A 438 15.62 3.98 21.61
CA ALA A 438 14.28 4.43 21.29
C ALA A 438 13.33 3.25 20.99
N ILE A 439 12.04 3.47 21.25
CA ILE A 439 10.94 2.66 20.73
C ILE A 439 10.56 3.23 19.36
N ARG A 440 10.34 2.39 18.35
CA ARG A 440 10.08 2.84 16.96
C ARG A 440 8.88 3.82 16.86
N PRO A 441 9.08 5.04 16.31
CA PRO A 441 7.99 5.85 15.79
C PRO A 441 7.63 5.44 14.35
N THR A 442 8.58 4.84 13.62
CA THR A 442 8.52 4.33 12.25
C THR A 442 9.77 3.45 12.01
N SER A 443 9.80 2.56 11.01
CA SER A 443 10.90 1.59 10.84
C SER A 443 11.94 1.89 9.76
N GLU A 444 11.85 3.02 9.03
CA GLU A 444 12.83 3.44 8.00
C GLU A 444 14.29 3.22 8.42
N THR A 445 14.70 3.81 9.56
CA THR A 445 16.07 3.72 10.10
C THR A 445 16.50 2.31 10.53
N VAL A 446 15.54 1.42 10.78
CA VAL A 446 15.76 0.01 11.19
C VAL A 446 15.87 -0.89 9.96
N MET A 447 15.03 -0.66 8.95
CA MET A 447 14.91 -1.50 7.76
C MET A 447 15.97 -1.18 6.71
N TYR A 448 16.23 0.10 6.44
CA TYR A 448 17.09 0.52 5.33
C TYR A 448 18.57 0.10 5.44
N PRO A 449 19.19 0.01 6.63
CA PRO A 449 20.50 -0.63 6.80
C PRO A 449 20.56 -2.13 6.41
N ILE A 450 19.41 -2.81 6.34
CA ILE A 450 19.30 -4.20 5.87
C ILE A 450 18.96 -4.26 4.37
N TYR A 451 18.18 -3.30 3.85
CA TYR A 451 17.97 -3.14 2.41
C TYR A 451 19.29 -2.88 1.69
N ALA A 452 20.16 -2.03 2.24
CA ALA A 452 21.49 -1.75 1.68
C ALA A 452 22.43 -2.98 1.65
N LYS A 453 22.17 -4.00 2.48
CA LYS A 453 22.89 -5.28 2.50
C LYS A 453 22.29 -6.31 1.54
N ARG A 454 20.97 -6.27 1.30
CA ARG A 454 20.26 -7.18 0.39
C ARG A 454 20.30 -6.73 -1.06
N CYS A 455 20.28 -5.42 -1.31
CA CYS A 455 20.39 -4.82 -2.63
C CYS A 455 21.86 -4.67 -3.00
N GLN A 456 22.36 -5.41 -4.01
CA GLN A 456 23.73 -5.29 -4.54
C GLN A 456 23.76 -5.30 -6.08
N SER A 457 22.81 -5.97 -6.72
CA SER A 457 22.62 -6.08 -8.17
C SER A 457 21.17 -5.80 -8.54
N HIS A 458 20.89 -5.39 -9.79
CA HIS A 458 19.52 -5.27 -10.30
C HIS A 458 18.70 -6.57 -10.15
N ARG A 459 19.35 -7.74 -10.01
CA ARG A 459 18.70 -9.04 -9.78
C ARG A 459 18.13 -9.23 -8.37
N ASP A 460 18.54 -8.40 -7.41
CA ASP A 460 18.00 -8.41 -6.05
C ASP A 460 16.74 -7.54 -5.93
N LEU A 461 16.33 -6.88 -7.03
CA LEU A 461 15.20 -5.96 -7.11
C LEU A 461 14.06 -6.57 -7.97
N PRO A 462 12.78 -6.28 -7.65
CA PRO A 462 12.32 -5.44 -6.55
C PRO A 462 12.40 -6.16 -5.19
N ILE A 463 12.87 -5.43 -4.18
CA ILE A 463 12.69 -5.83 -2.77
C ILE A 463 11.33 -5.30 -2.34
N LYS A 464 10.46 -6.14 -1.77
CA LYS A 464 9.17 -5.74 -1.21
C LYS A 464 8.94 -6.43 0.12
N MET A 465 8.88 -5.66 1.22
CA MET A 465 8.60 -6.23 2.55
C MET A 465 7.50 -5.47 3.29
N ASN A 466 6.72 -6.20 4.06
CA ASN A 466 5.65 -5.69 4.91
C ASN A 466 5.82 -6.18 6.35
N GLN A 467 5.47 -5.37 7.35
CA GLN A 467 5.28 -5.87 8.72
C GLN A 467 3.98 -5.35 9.35
N TRP A 468 3.41 -6.21 10.20
CA TRP A 468 2.29 -5.87 11.08
C TRP A 468 2.83 -5.75 12.51
N CYS A 469 2.72 -4.59 13.11
CA CYS A 469 3.29 -4.34 14.44
C CYS A 469 2.62 -3.19 15.19
N ASN A 470 3.06 -2.95 16.42
CA ASN A 470 2.80 -1.74 17.16
C ASN A 470 3.86 -0.64 16.88
N VAL A 471 3.44 0.60 17.07
CA VAL A 471 4.27 1.82 17.05
C VAL A 471 3.94 2.66 18.27
N VAL A 472 4.95 3.35 18.82
CA VAL A 472 4.77 4.33 19.88
C VAL A 472 5.18 5.72 19.38
N ARG A 473 4.26 6.68 19.49
CA ARG A 473 4.53 8.12 19.29
C ARG A 473 3.93 8.88 20.47
N TRP A 474 4.73 9.69 21.14
CA TRP A 474 4.32 10.38 22.36
C TRP A 474 3.51 11.65 22.09
N GLU A 475 2.42 11.49 21.34
CA GLU A 475 1.51 12.55 20.88
C GLU A 475 1.16 13.54 22.01
N PHE A 476 1.38 14.82 21.73
CA PHE A 476 1.12 15.96 22.63
C PHE A 476 -0.31 16.51 22.50
N LYS A 477 -1.00 16.19 21.41
CA LYS A 477 -2.43 16.51 21.22
C LYS A 477 -3.28 15.57 22.06
N HIS A 478 -4.52 15.97 22.33
CA HIS A 478 -5.45 15.14 23.10
C HIS A 478 -5.63 13.78 22.38
N PRO A 479 -5.35 12.64 23.03
CA PRO A 479 -5.52 11.34 22.42
C PRO A 479 -7.01 11.01 22.29
N THR A 480 -7.39 10.40 21.17
CA THR A 480 -8.76 9.99 20.87
C THR A 480 -8.73 8.53 20.40
N PRO A 481 -9.45 7.61 21.07
CA PRO A 481 -9.43 6.18 20.75
C PRO A 481 -9.54 5.88 19.26
N PHE A 482 -8.69 4.97 18.79
CA PHE A 482 -8.44 4.64 17.37
C PHE A 482 -7.90 5.80 16.50
N LEU A 483 -8.48 7.00 16.57
CA LEU A 483 -8.18 8.10 15.65
C LEU A 483 -6.77 8.69 15.84
N ARG A 484 -6.31 8.81 17.09
CA ARG A 484 -5.00 9.32 17.50
C ARG A 484 -4.65 8.77 18.89
N THR A 485 -3.83 7.73 18.95
CA THR A 485 -3.43 7.05 20.20
C THR A 485 -1.91 7.00 20.30
N ARG A 486 -1.34 6.90 21.50
CA ARG A 486 0.13 6.91 21.69
C ARG A 486 0.79 5.61 21.30
N GLU A 487 0.17 4.49 21.67
CA GLU A 487 0.41 3.21 21.02
C GLU A 487 -0.71 2.93 20.03
N PHE A 488 -0.37 2.48 18.82
CA PHE A 488 -1.33 1.97 17.84
C PHE A 488 -0.77 0.76 17.10
N LEU A 489 -1.68 -0.11 16.64
CA LEU A 489 -1.35 -1.18 15.70
C LEU A 489 -1.41 -0.63 14.28
N TRP A 490 -0.43 -1.01 13.47
CA TRP A 490 -0.39 -0.65 12.06
C TRP A 490 0.21 -1.75 11.19
N GLN A 491 0.10 -1.47 9.90
CA GLN A 491 0.85 -2.08 8.83
C GLN A 491 1.81 -1.03 8.29
N GLU A 492 3.10 -1.38 8.15
CA GLU A 492 4.07 -0.58 7.38
C GLU A 492 4.75 -1.49 6.34
N GLY A 493 4.80 -0.99 5.11
CA GLY A 493 5.32 -1.69 3.95
C GLY A 493 6.34 -0.82 3.25
N HIS A 494 7.45 -1.42 2.85
CA HIS A 494 8.58 -0.75 2.26
C HIS A 494 9.04 -1.55 1.04
N SER A 495 9.39 -0.84 -0.03
CA SER A 495 9.85 -1.46 -1.26
C SER A 495 11.02 -0.69 -1.87
N ALA A 496 11.83 -1.39 -2.65
CA ALA A 496 12.92 -0.83 -3.43
C ALA A 496 12.93 -1.44 -4.85
N PHE A 497 13.14 -0.58 -5.85
CA PHE A 497 13.01 -0.87 -7.28
C PHE A 497 14.24 -0.40 -8.06
N ALA A 498 14.47 -0.98 -9.23
CA ALA A 498 15.53 -0.55 -10.13
C ALA A 498 15.15 0.76 -10.85
N THR A 499 13.88 0.93 -11.21
CA THR A 499 13.39 2.12 -11.93
C THR A 499 12.31 2.88 -11.18
N LYS A 500 12.18 4.17 -11.50
CA LYS A 500 11.12 5.03 -10.97
C LYS A 500 9.72 4.55 -11.39
N ALA A 501 9.56 4.08 -12.63
CA ALA A 501 8.26 3.68 -13.17
C ALA A 501 7.66 2.48 -12.41
N GLU A 502 8.47 1.48 -12.04
CA GLU A 502 8.02 0.34 -11.24
C GLU A 502 7.56 0.77 -9.83
N ALA A 503 8.29 1.71 -9.22
CA ALA A 503 7.95 2.27 -7.92
C ALA A 503 6.65 3.08 -7.97
N GLU A 504 6.45 3.93 -8.98
CA GLU A 504 5.22 4.72 -9.16
C GLU A 504 3.99 3.85 -9.42
N VAL A 505 4.15 2.69 -10.08
CA VAL A 505 3.08 1.69 -10.25
C VAL A 505 2.67 1.10 -8.89
N GLU A 506 3.61 0.69 -8.05
CA GLU A 506 3.28 0.12 -6.73
C GLU A 506 2.58 1.14 -5.83
N VAL A 507 3.01 2.41 -5.82
CA VAL A 507 2.35 3.47 -5.02
C VAL A 507 0.86 3.55 -5.34
N MET A 508 0.48 3.45 -6.62
CA MET A 508 -0.92 3.49 -7.03
C MET A 508 -1.65 2.17 -6.77
N GLN A 509 -0.98 1.02 -6.88
CA GLN A 509 -1.55 -0.28 -6.50
C GLN A 509 -1.91 -0.35 -5.01
N ILE A 510 -0.99 0.06 -4.15
CA ILE A 510 -1.21 0.07 -2.69
C ILE A 510 -2.27 1.10 -2.30
N LEU A 511 -2.29 2.28 -2.94
CA LEU A 511 -3.34 3.28 -2.72
C LEU A 511 -4.73 2.73 -3.06
N ASP A 512 -4.88 1.99 -4.17
CA ASP A 512 -6.16 1.36 -4.50
C ASP A 512 -6.53 0.24 -3.51
N LEU A 513 -5.56 -0.55 -3.02
CA LEU A 513 -5.84 -1.51 -1.95
C LEU A 513 -6.32 -0.83 -0.65
N TYR A 514 -5.78 0.34 -0.30
CA TYR A 514 -6.32 1.13 0.81
C TYR A 514 -7.71 1.69 0.52
N ARG A 515 -7.99 2.14 -0.72
CA ARG A 515 -9.35 2.50 -1.14
C ARG A 515 -10.30 1.31 -0.97
N GLN A 516 -9.92 0.11 -1.39
CA GLN A 516 -10.72 -1.12 -1.22
C GLN A 516 -10.94 -1.49 0.26
N VAL A 517 -9.95 -1.27 1.15
CA VAL A 517 -10.15 -1.44 2.61
C VAL A 517 -11.24 -0.49 3.13
N TYR A 518 -11.24 0.78 2.73
CA TYR A 518 -12.29 1.71 3.16
C TYR A 518 -13.64 1.43 2.47
N GLU A 519 -13.67 1.29 1.16
CA GLU A 519 -14.89 1.26 0.35
C GLU A 519 -15.52 -0.13 0.31
N ASP A 520 -14.78 -1.14 -0.15
CA ASP A 520 -15.31 -2.49 -0.34
C ASP A 520 -15.47 -3.23 0.98
N LEU A 521 -14.55 -3.07 1.94
CA LEU A 521 -14.55 -3.80 3.21
C LEU A 521 -15.29 -3.03 4.33
N LEU A 522 -15.00 -1.73 4.52
CA LEU A 522 -15.58 -0.91 5.59
C LEU A 522 -16.80 -0.07 5.17
N ALA A 523 -17.22 -0.10 3.90
CA ALA A 523 -18.35 0.67 3.36
C ALA A 523 -18.23 2.21 3.53
N ILE A 524 -17.01 2.75 3.63
CA ILE A 524 -16.70 4.18 3.79
C ILE A 524 -16.21 4.71 2.44
N ALA A 525 -16.88 5.71 1.88
CA ALA A 525 -16.41 6.40 0.67
C ALA A 525 -15.16 7.26 0.92
N THR A 526 -14.24 7.31 -0.03
CA THR A 526 -12.99 8.06 0.08
C THR A 526 -12.74 9.02 -1.10
N VAL A 527 -11.76 9.92 -0.93
CA VAL A 527 -11.19 10.74 -2.00
C VAL A 527 -9.70 10.39 -2.15
N PRO A 528 -9.33 9.54 -3.12
CA PRO A 528 -7.93 9.30 -3.48
C PRO A 528 -7.29 10.56 -4.09
N GLY A 529 -6.09 10.90 -3.63
CA GLY A 529 -5.36 12.06 -4.13
C GLY A 529 -3.88 12.11 -3.72
N ARG A 530 -3.21 13.20 -4.08
CA ARG A 530 -1.81 13.49 -3.74
C ARG A 530 -1.74 14.62 -2.70
N LYS A 531 -0.88 14.52 -1.69
CA LYS A 531 -0.64 15.62 -0.73
C LYS A 531 0.05 16.81 -1.42
N THR A 532 -0.19 18.02 -0.92
CA THR A 532 0.53 19.24 -1.33
C THR A 532 2.01 19.17 -0.95
N VAL A 533 2.81 20.11 -1.43
CA VAL A 533 4.22 20.24 -1.02
C VAL A 533 4.39 20.46 0.49
N LYS A 534 3.39 21.03 1.17
CA LYS A 534 3.37 21.26 2.64
C LYS A 534 3.02 19.99 3.42
N GLU A 535 2.00 19.24 2.99
CA GLU A 535 1.40 18.14 3.77
C GLU A 535 1.87 16.74 3.30
N LYS A 536 2.85 16.65 2.39
CA LYS A 536 3.50 15.37 2.05
C LYS A 536 4.50 14.95 3.14
N PHE A 537 4.89 13.67 3.15
CA PHE A 537 6.02 13.23 3.97
C PHE A 537 7.33 13.89 3.51
N ALA A 538 8.11 14.44 4.45
CA ALA A 538 9.29 15.24 4.16
C ALA A 538 10.38 14.49 3.38
N GLY A 539 10.69 13.25 3.78
CA GLY A 539 11.64 12.38 3.07
C GLY A 539 11.12 11.80 1.75
N GLY A 540 9.83 12.03 1.41
CA GLY A 540 9.21 11.55 0.19
C GLY A 540 9.32 12.54 -0.98
N ASP A 541 9.50 12.06 -2.21
CA ASP A 541 9.33 12.88 -3.42
C ASP A 541 7.87 13.37 -3.50
N TYR A 542 6.93 12.44 -3.35
CA TYR A 542 5.50 12.73 -3.21
C TYR A 542 4.78 11.73 -2.30
N THR A 543 3.58 12.08 -1.85
CA THR A 543 2.71 11.24 -1.01
C THR A 543 1.32 11.20 -1.63
N THR A 544 0.74 10.01 -1.73
CA THR A 544 -0.68 9.80 -2.03
C THR A 544 -1.43 9.36 -0.79
N THR A 545 -2.72 9.64 -0.77
CA THR A 545 -3.59 9.52 0.40
C THR A 545 -5.01 9.13 0.00
N VAL A 546 -5.70 8.40 0.87
CA VAL A 546 -7.17 8.29 0.85
C VAL A 546 -7.74 9.14 1.98
N GLU A 547 -8.43 10.23 1.63
CA GLU A 547 -9.12 11.10 2.58
C GLU A 547 -10.55 10.61 2.79
N ALA A 548 -10.99 10.47 4.04
CA ALA A 548 -12.37 10.16 4.42
C ALA A 548 -13.04 11.39 5.06
N TYR A 549 -14.38 11.40 5.12
CA TYR A 549 -15.17 12.51 5.68
C TYR A 549 -16.07 12.04 6.83
N ILE A 550 -16.05 12.78 7.95
CA ILE A 550 -16.90 12.56 9.12
C ILE A 550 -17.92 13.70 9.19
N LYS A 551 -19.11 13.44 8.67
CA LYS A 551 -20.22 14.41 8.56
C LYS A 551 -20.59 15.06 9.88
N ALA A 552 -20.77 14.28 10.94
CA ALA A 552 -21.14 14.79 12.27
C ALA A 552 -20.06 15.70 12.91
N ALA A 553 -18.84 15.68 12.40
CA ALA A 553 -17.73 16.54 12.84
C ALA A 553 -17.47 17.73 11.91
N GLY A 554 -18.04 17.75 10.70
CA GLY A 554 -17.69 18.70 9.64
C GLY A 554 -16.19 18.66 9.28
N ARG A 555 -15.57 17.46 9.30
CA ARG A 555 -14.12 17.26 9.21
C ARG A 555 -13.73 16.11 8.30
N ALA A 556 -12.65 16.29 7.57
CA ALA A 556 -11.92 15.21 6.91
C ALA A 556 -10.98 14.48 7.88
N ILE A 557 -10.54 13.29 7.48
CA ILE A 557 -9.47 12.55 8.13
C ILE A 557 -8.70 11.69 7.11
N GLN A 558 -7.38 11.83 7.13
CA GLN A 558 -6.45 11.00 6.37
C GLN A 558 -6.53 9.55 6.86
N GLY A 559 -6.94 8.63 5.97
CA GLY A 559 -7.20 7.23 6.30
C GLY A 559 -5.99 6.30 6.19
N ALA A 560 -5.19 6.46 5.14
CA ALA A 560 -3.95 5.72 4.87
C ALA A 560 -3.09 6.49 3.83
N THR A 561 -1.78 6.23 3.76
CA THR A 561 -0.87 6.88 2.82
C THR A 561 0.07 5.91 2.11
N SER A 562 0.39 6.23 0.85
CA SER A 562 1.43 5.58 0.07
C SER A 562 2.41 6.64 -0.47
N HIS A 563 3.69 6.46 -0.17
CA HIS A 563 4.73 7.45 -0.38
C HIS A 563 5.69 6.97 -1.47
N HIS A 564 5.93 7.79 -2.49
CA HIS A 564 7.09 7.61 -3.34
C HIS A 564 8.27 8.32 -2.68
N LEU A 565 9.28 7.57 -2.27
CA LEU A 565 10.46 8.07 -1.56
C LEU A 565 11.59 8.51 -2.49
N GLY A 566 11.37 8.42 -3.81
CA GLY A 566 12.37 8.75 -4.81
C GLY A 566 13.66 7.96 -4.57
N GLN A 567 14.77 8.68 -4.46
CA GLN A 567 16.07 8.13 -4.06
C GLN A 567 16.61 8.74 -2.75
N ASN A 568 15.76 9.39 -1.94
CA ASN A 568 16.23 10.22 -0.83
C ASN A 568 16.85 9.34 0.27
N PHE A 569 16.08 8.33 0.71
CA PHE A 569 16.55 7.31 1.64
C PHE A 569 17.62 6.39 1.05
N SER A 570 17.57 6.06 -0.24
CA SER A 570 18.54 5.14 -0.84
C SER A 570 19.92 5.78 -0.97
N LYS A 571 20.00 7.10 -1.12
CA LYS A 571 21.25 7.87 -0.99
C LYS A 571 21.72 7.94 0.46
N MET A 572 20.84 8.27 1.41
CA MET A 572 21.16 8.36 2.84
C MET A 572 21.68 7.03 3.45
N PHE A 573 21.06 5.91 3.07
CA PHE A 573 21.38 4.56 3.59
C PHE A 573 22.29 3.73 2.65
N ASN A 574 22.74 4.31 1.54
CA ASN A 574 23.54 3.64 0.49
C ASN A 574 22.91 2.34 -0.06
N ILE A 575 21.61 2.37 -0.36
CA ILE A 575 20.89 1.29 -1.06
C ILE A 575 21.16 1.43 -2.56
N SER A 576 22.27 0.85 -3.02
CA SER A 576 22.73 0.92 -4.41
C SER A 576 22.97 -0.45 -5.05
N PHE A 577 22.70 -0.56 -6.35
CA PHE A 577 22.77 -1.80 -7.12
C PHE A 577 23.60 -1.65 -8.41
N GLU A 578 24.21 -2.74 -8.88
CA GLU A 578 24.87 -2.78 -10.19
C GLU A 578 23.87 -2.93 -11.34
N ASP A 579 23.84 -1.92 -12.21
CA ASP A 579 22.99 -1.84 -13.41
C ASP A 579 23.78 -2.31 -14.65
N GLU A 580 23.61 -3.58 -15.01
CA GLU A 580 24.26 -4.18 -16.20
C GLU A 580 23.84 -3.51 -17.51
N SER A 581 22.73 -2.75 -17.56
CA SER A 581 22.27 -2.05 -18.77
C SER A 581 23.04 -0.76 -19.06
N LYS A 582 23.58 -0.11 -18.03
CA LYS A 582 24.38 1.13 -18.15
C LYS A 582 25.87 0.84 -18.35
N GLY A 583 26.37 -0.24 -17.74
CA GLY A 583 27.74 -0.70 -17.90
C GLY A 583 28.25 -1.44 -16.67
N LYS A 584 29.14 -2.42 -16.89
CA LYS A 584 29.64 -3.27 -15.80
C LYS A 584 30.36 -2.44 -14.72
N GLY A 585 29.87 -2.53 -13.49
CA GLY A 585 30.41 -1.80 -12.33
C GLY A 585 29.85 -0.38 -12.14
N ILE A 586 28.90 0.07 -12.98
CA ILE A 586 28.13 1.29 -12.70
C ILE A 586 27.08 0.96 -11.63
N LYS A 587 27.07 1.74 -10.54
CA LYS A 587 26.10 1.63 -9.46
C LYS A 587 25.06 2.73 -9.52
N GLU A 588 23.81 2.35 -9.29
CA GLU A 588 22.65 3.23 -9.25
C GLU A 588 21.95 3.12 -7.89
N PHE A 589 21.26 4.18 -7.47
CA PHE A 589 20.48 4.18 -6.23
C PHE A 589 19.06 3.68 -6.48
N ALA A 590 18.59 2.74 -5.65
CA ALA A 590 17.26 2.16 -5.81
C ALA A 590 16.15 3.23 -5.61
N TYR A 591 15.08 3.13 -6.37
CA TYR A 591 13.87 3.91 -6.13
C TYR A 591 13.04 3.26 -5.03
N GLN A 592 12.63 4.02 -4.02
CA GLN A 592 11.94 3.46 -2.85
C GLN A 592 10.51 3.94 -2.70
N ASN A 593 9.71 3.13 -2.02
CA ASN A 593 8.38 3.47 -1.51
C ASN A 593 8.28 3.10 -0.02
N SER A 594 7.43 3.80 0.73
CA SER A 594 6.85 3.30 1.97
C SER A 594 5.34 3.55 2.01
N TRP A 595 4.58 2.75 2.76
CA TRP A 595 3.13 2.81 2.78
C TRP A 595 2.57 2.20 4.07
N GLY A 596 1.53 2.83 4.65
CA GLY A 596 0.95 2.34 5.90
C GLY A 596 -0.52 2.69 6.15
N ILE A 597 -1.17 1.83 6.95
CA ILE A 597 -2.55 1.95 7.43
C ILE A 597 -2.64 1.49 8.89
N THR A 598 -3.47 2.15 9.70
CA THR A 598 -3.55 1.93 11.16
C THR A 598 -4.97 1.59 11.63
N THR A 599 -5.10 1.23 12.91
CA THR A 599 -6.41 1.06 13.59
C THR A 599 -7.31 2.29 13.59
N ARG A 600 -6.84 3.47 13.14
CA ARG A 600 -7.67 4.64 12.79
C ARG A 600 -8.86 4.27 11.92
N THR A 601 -8.67 3.35 10.97
CA THR A 601 -9.72 2.71 10.15
C THR A 601 -10.99 2.38 10.94
N ILE A 602 -10.84 1.77 12.12
CA ILE A 602 -11.93 1.36 13.00
C ILE A 602 -12.65 2.59 13.58
N GLY A 603 -11.89 3.59 14.04
CA GLY A 603 -12.44 4.86 14.54
C GLY A 603 -13.24 5.61 13.47
N VAL A 604 -12.76 5.64 12.22
CA VAL A 604 -13.47 6.26 11.09
C VAL A 604 -14.74 5.48 10.77
N MET A 605 -14.68 4.14 10.74
CA MET A 605 -15.86 3.28 10.53
C MET A 605 -16.97 3.57 11.56
N ILE A 606 -16.61 3.71 12.84
CA ILE A 606 -17.56 4.05 13.91
C ILE A 606 -18.11 5.48 13.70
N MET A 607 -17.24 6.47 13.49
CA MET A 607 -17.63 7.87 13.29
C MET A 607 -18.56 8.06 12.08
N VAL A 608 -18.37 7.30 11.00
CA VAL A 608 -19.25 7.32 9.83
C VAL A 608 -20.57 6.59 10.14
N HIS A 609 -20.53 5.30 10.46
CA HIS A 609 -21.72 4.44 10.40
C HIS A 609 -22.59 4.40 11.65
N ALA A 610 -22.00 4.47 12.85
CA ALA A 610 -22.72 4.28 14.11
C ALA A 610 -23.73 5.42 14.39
N ASP A 611 -24.71 5.16 15.25
CA ASP A 611 -25.84 6.06 15.55
C ASP A 611 -26.13 6.15 17.06
N ASP A 612 -27.23 6.80 17.45
CA ASP A 612 -27.64 6.97 18.87
C ASP A 612 -28.06 5.67 19.56
N LYS A 613 -28.21 4.55 18.83
CA LYS A 613 -28.40 3.20 19.42
C LYS A 613 -27.07 2.49 19.68
N GLY A 614 -25.96 2.99 19.12
CA GLY A 614 -24.62 2.41 19.24
C GLY A 614 -24.05 2.04 17.87
N LEU A 615 -23.25 0.97 17.83
CA LEU A 615 -22.52 0.58 16.62
C LEU A 615 -23.45 0.19 15.46
N VAL A 616 -22.98 0.43 14.24
CA VAL A 616 -23.49 -0.15 13.00
C VAL A 616 -22.27 -0.65 12.24
N ILE A 617 -22.04 -1.96 12.24
CA ILE A 617 -20.80 -2.55 11.70
C ILE A 617 -21.06 -3.11 10.29
N PRO A 618 -20.20 -2.82 9.28
CA PRO A 618 -20.34 -3.41 7.95
C PRO A 618 -20.30 -4.94 8.00
N PRO A 619 -21.24 -5.65 7.33
CA PRO A 619 -21.33 -7.11 7.28
C PRO A 619 -20.04 -7.87 7.00
N LYS A 620 -19.10 -7.29 6.24
CA LYS A 620 -17.82 -7.97 5.94
C LYS A 620 -16.88 -8.03 7.16
N VAL A 621 -16.88 -7.02 8.04
CA VAL A 621 -15.98 -6.94 9.22
C VAL A 621 -16.65 -7.24 10.57
N SER A 622 -17.98 -7.40 10.63
CA SER A 622 -18.64 -7.69 11.92
C SER A 622 -18.32 -9.09 12.44
N ARG A 623 -17.94 -9.20 13.72
CA ARG A 623 -17.63 -10.47 14.41
C ARG A 623 -18.78 -11.48 14.31
N TYR A 624 -20.01 -11.01 14.50
CA TYR A 624 -21.21 -11.76 14.16
C TYR A 624 -22.00 -10.96 13.13
N GLN A 625 -22.23 -11.58 11.99
CA GLN A 625 -23.06 -11.03 10.90
C GLN A 625 -24.55 -11.16 11.24
N VAL A 626 -24.90 -12.24 11.94
CA VAL A 626 -26.27 -12.62 12.26
C VAL A 626 -26.40 -12.97 13.73
N VAL A 627 -27.40 -12.43 14.43
CA VAL A 627 -27.83 -12.94 15.73
C VAL A 627 -29.26 -13.49 15.65
N ILE A 628 -29.45 -14.71 16.12
CA ILE A 628 -30.75 -15.38 16.17
C ILE A 628 -31.27 -15.25 17.60
N VAL A 629 -32.49 -14.73 17.77
CA VAL A 629 -33.10 -14.48 19.08
C VAL A 629 -34.46 -15.20 19.17
N PRO A 630 -34.64 -16.14 20.12
CA PRO A 630 -35.95 -16.72 20.40
C PRO A 630 -36.87 -15.66 21.00
N CYS A 631 -38.12 -15.59 20.52
CA CYS A 631 -39.07 -14.52 20.79
C CYS A 631 -40.48 -15.06 21.08
N GLY A 632 -41.33 -14.20 21.66
CA GLY A 632 -42.69 -14.57 22.06
C GLY A 632 -42.76 -15.35 23.38
N ALA A 633 -43.97 -15.81 23.73
CA ALA A 633 -44.23 -16.61 24.92
C ALA A 633 -44.52 -18.07 24.52
N THR A 634 -43.88 -19.01 25.21
CA THR A 634 -44.04 -20.46 25.05
C THR A 634 -45.01 -20.99 26.10
N LYS A 635 -45.85 -21.98 25.76
CA LYS A 635 -46.87 -22.52 26.68
C LYS A 635 -46.29 -23.53 27.68
N THR A 636 -45.27 -24.28 27.25
CA THR A 636 -44.56 -25.28 28.05
C THR A 636 -43.05 -25.12 27.86
N ASP A 637 -42.25 -25.71 28.76
CA ASP A 637 -40.79 -25.81 28.57
C ASP A 637 -40.43 -26.72 27.38
N GLU A 638 -41.31 -27.63 26.98
CA GLU A 638 -41.14 -28.45 25.77
C GLU A 638 -41.21 -27.58 24.50
N ASP A 639 -42.17 -26.65 24.41
CA ASP A 639 -42.28 -25.70 23.30
C ASP A 639 -41.10 -24.72 23.27
N LYS A 640 -40.61 -24.33 24.46
CA LYS A 640 -39.40 -23.52 24.63
C LYS A 640 -38.15 -24.26 24.15
N ASN A 641 -38.00 -25.54 24.50
CA ASN A 641 -36.91 -26.38 24.04
C ASN A 641 -36.98 -26.63 22.52
N LYS A 642 -38.17 -26.84 21.93
CA LYS A 642 -38.36 -26.89 20.46
C LYS A 642 -37.87 -25.59 19.81
N LEU A 643 -38.25 -24.43 20.33
CA LEU A 643 -37.82 -23.12 19.81
C LEU A 643 -36.31 -22.91 19.93
N PHE A 644 -35.71 -23.23 21.08
CA PHE A 644 -34.27 -23.08 21.30
C PHE A 644 -33.47 -24.02 20.38
N ASN A 645 -33.94 -25.26 20.19
CA ASN A 645 -33.35 -26.21 19.26
C ASN A 645 -33.46 -25.75 17.80
N ALA A 646 -34.58 -25.16 17.38
CA ALA A 646 -34.73 -24.59 16.04
C ALA A 646 -33.77 -23.40 15.81
N CYS A 647 -33.67 -22.47 16.76
CA CYS A 647 -32.69 -21.38 16.72
C CYS A 647 -31.25 -21.91 16.65
N LYS A 648 -30.94 -23.01 17.36
CA LYS A 648 -29.61 -23.64 17.34
C LYS A 648 -29.32 -24.37 16.03
N ALA A 649 -30.31 -25.03 15.44
CA ALA A 649 -30.21 -25.65 14.13
C ALA A 649 -29.93 -24.60 13.05
N LEU A 650 -30.65 -23.45 13.08
CA LEU A 650 -30.40 -22.33 12.17
C LEU A 650 -28.99 -21.72 12.36
N GLU A 651 -28.49 -21.57 13.60
CA GLU A 651 -27.12 -21.12 13.86
C GLU A 651 -26.09 -22.05 13.20
N ASN A 652 -26.23 -23.36 13.39
CA ASN A 652 -25.32 -24.36 12.84
C ASN A 652 -25.41 -24.41 11.29
N GLN A 653 -26.62 -24.29 10.74
CA GLN A 653 -26.88 -24.23 9.31
C GLN A 653 -26.19 -23.02 8.66
N LEU A 654 -26.37 -21.82 9.21
CA LEU A 654 -25.73 -20.60 8.68
C LEU A 654 -24.20 -20.69 8.79
N LYS A 655 -23.66 -21.23 9.89
CA LYS A 655 -22.21 -21.48 10.03
C LYS A 655 -21.67 -22.45 8.99
N SER A 656 -22.44 -23.49 8.60
CA SER A 656 -22.02 -24.41 7.53
C SER A 656 -21.86 -23.73 6.16
N PHE A 657 -22.44 -22.54 5.99
CA PHE A 657 -22.30 -21.69 4.79
C PHE A 657 -21.23 -20.60 4.92
N GLY A 658 -20.46 -20.58 6.01
CA GLY A 658 -19.44 -19.56 6.31
C GLY A 658 -19.99 -18.26 6.92
N ILE A 659 -21.30 -18.20 7.22
CA ILE A 659 -21.93 -17.02 7.80
C ILE A 659 -21.66 -16.98 9.31
N ARG A 660 -21.19 -15.85 9.83
CA ARG A 660 -20.85 -15.68 11.24
C ARG A 660 -22.12 -15.46 12.08
N ALA A 661 -22.87 -16.53 12.30
CA ALA A 661 -24.11 -16.53 13.08
C ALA A 661 -23.88 -16.84 14.57
N HIS A 662 -24.76 -16.33 15.44
CA HIS A 662 -24.83 -16.67 16.86
C HIS A 662 -26.28 -16.78 17.34
N ALA A 663 -26.64 -17.79 18.14
CA ALA A 663 -27.96 -17.89 18.77
C ALA A 663 -27.92 -17.45 20.24
N ASP A 664 -28.65 -16.39 20.59
CA ASP A 664 -28.73 -15.87 21.95
C ASP A 664 -29.83 -16.56 22.76
N LEU A 665 -29.48 -17.72 23.31
CA LEU A 665 -30.36 -18.57 24.12
C LEU A 665 -30.35 -18.22 25.62
N ARG A 666 -29.83 -17.04 26.03
CA ARG A 666 -29.83 -16.59 27.44
C ARG A 666 -31.25 -16.46 27.99
N ASP A 667 -31.67 -17.33 28.89
CA ASP A 667 -33.06 -17.37 29.39
C ASP A 667 -33.36 -16.29 30.44
N ASP A 668 -32.32 -15.83 31.15
CA ASP A 668 -32.35 -14.76 32.15
C ASP A 668 -32.56 -13.35 31.55
N LYS A 669 -32.68 -13.24 30.21
CA LYS A 669 -32.79 -11.98 29.47
C LYS A 669 -33.98 -11.98 28.51
N LYS A 670 -34.95 -11.08 28.77
CA LYS A 670 -36.12 -10.87 27.89
C LYS A 670 -35.68 -10.44 26.48
N PRO A 671 -36.40 -10.83 25.40
CA PRO A 671 -36.00 -10.53 24.02
C PRO A 671 -35.68 -9.05 23.75
N GLY A 672 -36.48 -8.11 24.25
CA GLY A 672 -36.21 -6.67 24.09
C GLY A 672 -34.89 -6.18 24.72
N TRP A 673 -34.40 -6.85 25.77
CA TRP A 673 -33.06 -6.56 26.31
C TRP A 673 -31.97 -7.08 25.36
N LYS A 674 -32.15 -8.29 24.81
CA LYS A 674 -31.23 -8.87 23.81
C LYS A 674 -31.18 -8.02 22.54
N PHE A 675 -32.32 -7.50 22.09
CA PHE A 675 -32.40 -6.61 20.94
C PHE A 675 -31.49 -5.39 21.14
N ASN A 676 -31.61 -4.70 22.28
CA ASN A 676 -30.77 -3.57 22.63
C ASN A 676 -29.28 -3.96 22.79
N ASP A 677 -28.99 -5.11 23.43
CA ASP A 677 -27.62 -5.62 23.62
C ASP A 677 -26.89 -5.84 22.27
N TRP A 678 -27.58 -6.39 21.27
CA TRP A 678 -27.00 -6.65 19.95
C TRP A 678 -27.08 -5.47 18.97
N GLU A 679 -28.07 -4.58 19.13
CA GLU A 679 -28.11 -3.30 18.39
C GLU A 679 -26.96 -2.37 18.82
N LEU A 680 -26.69 -2.27 20.12
CA LEU A 680 -25.55 -1.54 20.69
C LEU A 680 -24.21 -2.05 20.16
N LYS A 681 -24.07 -3.39 20.08
CA LYS A 681 -22.91 -4.10 19.52
C LYS A 681 -22.86 -4.11 17.98
N GLY A 682 -23.87 -3.56 17.31
CA GLY A 682 -23.88 -3.36 15.86
C GLY A 682 -23.89 -4.62 15.01
N VAL A 683 -24.49 -5.71 15.49
CA VAL A 683 -24.70 -6.93 14.68
C VAL A 683 -25.59 -6.57 13.48
N PRO A 684 -25.16 -6.77 12.21
CA PRO A 684 -25.84 -6.25 11.03
C PRO A 684 -27.28 -6.74 10.85
N LEU A 685 -27.52 -8.02 11.13
CA LEU A 685 -28.82 -8.68 10.97
C LEU A 685 -29.23 -9.39 12.26
N ARG A 686 -30.41 -9.07 12.78
CA ARG A 686 -31.10 -9.91 13.77
C ARG A 686 -32.16 -10.76 13.07
N ILE A 687 -32.23 -12.03 13.44
CA ILE A 687 -33.31 -12.95 13.07
C ILE A 687 -34.13 -13.23 14.34
N GLU A 688 -35.35 -12.73 14.39
CA GLU A 688 -36.33 -13.00 15.45
C GLU A 688 -37.14 -14.25 15.05
N VAL A 689 -37.23 -15.24 15.94
CA VAL A 689 -38.01 -16.48 15.72
C VAL A 689 -38.89 -16.74 16.93
N GLY A 690 -40.21 -16.85 16.75
CA GLY A 690 -41.15 -17.27 17.80
C GLY A 690 -41.96 -18.52 17.47
N PRO A 691 -42.88 -18.97 18.34
CA PRO A 691 -43.70 -20.16 18.11
C PRO A 691 -44.49 -20.12 16.79
N LYS A 692 -45.05 -18.95 16.43
CA LYS A 692 -45.74 -18.76 15.15
C LYS A 692 -44.82 -18.89 13.93
N ASP A 693 -43.55 -18.54 14.09
CA ASP A 693 -42.54 -18.68 13.03
C ASP A 693 -42.12 -20.14 12.84
N LEU A 694 -42.10 -20.94 13.92
CA LEU A 694 -41.95 -22.39 13.83
C LEU A 694 -43.12 -23.00 13.03
N GLU A 695 -44.35 -22.65 13.38
CA GLU A 695 -45.59 -23.12 12.74
C GLU A 695 -45.65 -22.71 11.25
N ALA A 696 -45.24 -21.49 10.91
CA ALA A 696 -45.24 -20.95 9.56
C ALA A 696 -43.95 -21.25 8.75
N ASN A 697 -42.95 -21.90 9.34
CA ASN A 697 -41.61 -22.07 8.77
C ASN A 697 -40.99 -20.73 8.31
N SER A 698 -41.13 -19.68 9.12
CA SER A 698 -40.65 -18.33 8.83
C SER A 698 -39.57 -17.86 9.79
N ALA A 699 -39.05 -16.66 9.56
CA ALA A 699 -38.41 -15.84 10.58
C ALA A 699 -38.53 -14.36 10.22
N VAL A 700 -38.47 -13.47 11.22
CA VAL A 700 -38.47 -12.02 11.00
C VAL A 700 -37.03 -11.50 11.00
N PHE A 701 -36.60 -10.98 9.86
CA PHE A 701 -35.29 -10.37 9.68
C PHE A 701 -35.38 -8.88 10.05
N VAL A 702 -34.40 -8.39 10.81
CA VAL A 702 -34.31 -7.00 11.24
C VAL A 702 -32.92 -6.45 10.93
N ARG A 703 -32.86 -5.48 10.02
CA ARG A 703 -31.64 -4.77 9.62
C ARG A 703 -31.18 -3.83 10.73
N ARG A 704 -29.87 -3.77 11.03
CA ARG A 704 -29.32 -2.83 12.02
C ARG A 704 -29.18 -1.39 11.51
N ASP A 705 -28.91 -1.22 10.22
CA ASP A 705 -28.65 0.08 9.58
C ASP A 705 -29.92 0.89 9.31
N THR A 706 -31.06 0.22 9.13
CA THR A 706 -32.38 0.85 8.87
C THR A 706 -33.46 0.54 9.90
N LEU A 707 -33.30 -0.50 10.73
CA LEU A 707 -34.33 -1.07 11.61
C LEU A 707 -35.57 -1.62 10.88
N GLU A 708 -35.47 -1.77 9.55
CA GLU A 708 -36.45 -2.41 8.69
C GLU A 708 -36.71 -3.85 9.12
N LYS A 709 -37.98 -4.27 9.12
CA LYS A 709 -38.42 -5.62 9.47
C LYS A 709 -39.08 -6.32 8.28
N VAL A 710 -38.59 -7.50 7.91
CA VAL A 710 -39.15 -8.31 6.82
C VAL A 710 -39.31 -9.76 7.27
N THR A 711 -40.49 -10.35 7.07
CA THR A 711 -40.72 -11.78 7.34
C THR A 711 -40.38 -12.60 6.10
N HIS A 712 -39.54 -13.62 6.26
CA HIS A 712 -39.19 -14.55 5.19
C HIS A 712 -39.62 -15.98 5.53
N SER A 713 -40.26 -16.66 4.58
CA SER A 713 -40.67 -18.07 4.69
C SER A 713 -39.59 -19.02 4.16
N GLY A 714 -39.62 -20.28 4.62
CA GLY A 714 -38.64 -21.32 4.25
C GLY A 714 -37.36 -21.33 5.08
N ILE A 715 -37.13 -20.32 5.94
CA ILE A 715 -35.85 -20.08 6.63
C ILE A 715 -35.46 -21.22 7.59
N LEU A 716 -36.43 -21.86 8.25
CA LEU A 716 -36.13 -22.82 9.32
C LEU A 716 -35.88 -24.24 8.81
N THR A 717 -36.47 -24.63 7.67
CA THR A 717 -36.35 -26.00 7.14
C THR A 717 -35.75 -26.13 5.74
N VAL A 718 -35.54 -25.03 5.00
CA VAL A 718 -34.98 -25.07 3.64
C VAL A 718 -33.58 -24.40 3.63
N PRO A 719 -32.49 -25.18 3.72
CA PRO A 719 -31.15 -24.62 3.95
C PRO A 719 -30.68 -23.65 2.85
N PHE A 720 -31.09 -23.90 1.60
CA PHE A 720 -30.76 -23.02 0.48
C PHE A 720 -31.42 -21.63 0.58
N ILE A 721 -32.70 -21.56 0.96
CA ILE A 721 -33.42 -20.28 1.11
C ILE A 721 -32.82 -19.49 2.27
N ALA A 722 -32.56 -20.15 3.41
CA ALA A 722 -31.86 -19.53 4.53
C ALA A 722 -30.48 -18.98 4.12
N LYS A 723 -29.74 -19.69 3.26
CA LYS A 723 -28.45 -19.23 2.74
C LYS A 723 -28.59 -17.99 1.85
N SER A 724 -29.42 -18.05 0.80
CA SER A 724 -29.54 -16.95 -0.17
C SER A 724 -30.07 -15.71 0.52
N THR A 725 -31.21 -15.80 1.21
CA THR A 725 -31.86 -14.63 1.82
C THR A 725 -30.97 -13.94 2.86
N VAL A 726 -30.18 -14.68 3.65
CA VAL A 726 -29.22 -14.06 4.59
C VAL A 726 -28.05 -13.40 3.85
N LEU A 727 -27.46 -14.05 2.84
CA LEU A 727 -26.37 -13.45 2.06
C LEU A 727 -26.82 -12.21 1.29
N ASP A 728 -27.96 -12.28 0.60
CA ASP A 728 -28.57 -11.17 -0.13
C ASP A 728 -28.88 -9.99 0.81
N THR A 729 -29.36 -10.27 2.03
CA THR A 729 -29.60 -9.22 3.05
C THR A 729 -28.30 -8.57 3.51
N LEU A 730 -27.25 -9.36 3.78
CA LEU A 730 -25.95 -8.84 4.22
C LEU A 730 -25.23 -8.05 3.13
N ASP A 731 -25.27 -8.50 1.86
CA ASP A 731 -24.71 -7.73 0.74
C ASP A 731 -25.50 -6.43 0.52
N ASN A 732 -26.84 -6.44 0.63
CA ASN A 732 -27.64 -5.21 0.55
C ASN A 732 -27.33 -4.22 1.68
N ILE A 733 -27.14 -4.68 2.93
CA ILE A 733 -26.70 -3.81 4.04
C ILE A 733 -25.34 -3.16 3.72
N GLN A 734 -24.34 -3.95 3.28
CA GLN A 734 -23.01 -3.42 2.93
C GLN A 734 -23.10 -2.38 1.79
N ILE A 735 -23.92 -2.65 0.78
CA ILE A 735 -24.15 -1.77 -0.36
C ILE A 735 -24.86 -0.47 0.05
N ASP A 736 -25.90 -0.54 0.89
CA ASP A 736 -26.68 0.62 1.32
C ASP A 736 -25.91 1.52 2.30
N MET A 737 -25.12 0.92 3.21
CA MET A 737 -24.16 1.66 4.05
C MET A 737 -23.15 2.44 3.19
N PHE A 738 -22.61 1.82 2.14
CA PHE A 738 -21.69 2.51 1.21
C PHE A 738 -22.39 3.62 0.41
N LYS A 739 -23.60 3.37 -0.14
CA LYS A 739 -24.40 4.41 -0.82
C LYS A 739 -24.64 5.62 0.10
N LYS A 740 -24.99 5.39 1.37
CA LYS A 740 -25.20 6.43 2.37
C LYS A 740 -23.92 7.24 2.59
N ALA A 741 -22.80 6.58 2.90
CA ALA A 741 -21.51 7.26 3.13
C ALA A 741 -21.03 8.03 1.88
N LYS A 742 -21.19 7.47 0.68
CA LYS A 742 -20.85 8.11 -0.59
C LYS A 742 -21.71 9.34 -0.86
N LYS A 743 -23.03 9.24 -0.65
CA LYS A 743 -23.94 10.39 -0.74
C LYS A 743 -23.58 11.49 0.26
N GLU A 744 -23.28 11.14 1.51
CA GLU A 744 -22.92 12.12 2.54
C GLU A 744 -21.58 12.81 2.28
N LEU A 745 -20.61 12.13 1.66
CA LEU A 745 -19.41 12.75 1.10
C LEU A 745 -19.76 13.67 -0.07
N ASP A 746 -20.53 13.19 -1.05
CA ASP A 746 -20.85 13.94 -2.27
C ASP A 746 -21.66 15.22 -2.00
N GLU A 747 -22.59 15.22 -1.05
CA GLU A 747 -23.37 16.40 -0.66
C GLU A 747 -22.53 17.45 0.13
N ASN A 748 -21.38 17.05 0.67
CA ASN A 748 -20.49 17.91 1.48
C ASN A 748 -19.16 18.27 0.82
N VAL A 749 -18.83 17.70 -0.35
CA VAL A 749 -17.78 18.24 -1.23
C VAL A 749 -18.37 19.31 -2.14
N VAL A 750 -17.97 20.57 -1.97
CA VAL A 750 -18.30 21.69 -2.87
C VAL A 750 -17.11 22.05 -3.76
N ARG A 751 -17.39 22.66 -4.91
CA ARG A 751 -16.39 23.24 -5.83
C ARG A 751 -16.55 24.75 -5.77
N VAL A 752 -15.53 25.44 -5.28
CA VAL A 752 -15.40 26.89 -5.35
C VAL A 752 -14.53 27.20 -6.57
N GLU A 753 -14.94 28.15 -7.40
CA GLU A 753 -14.22 28.54 -8.62
C GLU A 753 -13.64 29.96 -8.46
N THR A 754 -12.55 30.26 -9.17
CA THR A 754 -11.95 31.61 -9.19
C THR A 754 -12.06 32.25 -10.58
N THR A 755 -12.11 33.57 -10.62
CA THR A 755 -12.15 34.37 -11.86
C THR A 755 -10.94 35.31 -11.88
N ASP A 756 -11.07 36.53 -12.42
CA ASP A 756 -10.00 37.53 -12.40
C ASP A 756 -9.65 38.03 -10.98
N THR A 757 -10.52 37.78 -9.99
CA THR A 757 -10.24 37.98 -8.56
C THR A 757 -10.66 36.77 -7.72
N ASN A 758 -10.30 36.77 -6.43
CA ASN A 758 -10.63 35.69 -5.49
C ASN A 758 -11.42 36.12 -4.25
N ASP A 759 -11.82 37.39 -4.11
CA ASP A 759 -12.50 37.89 -2.89
C ASP A 759 -13.86 37.20 -2.65
N ALA A 760 -14.69 37.08 -3.71
CA ALA A 760 -15.97 36.39 -3.64
C ALA A 760 -15.81 34.88 -3.42
N ALA A 761 -14.83 34.27 -4.10
CA ALA A 761 -14.48 32.85 -3.94
C ALA A 761 -13.98 32.56 -2.51
N TRP A 762 -13.22 33.48 -1.90
CA TRP A 762 -12.77 33.36 -0.52
C TRP A 762 -13.91 33.49 0.49
N ALA A 763 -14.90 34.36 0.23
CA ALA A 763 -16.12 34.42 1.03
C ALA A 763 -16.93 33.11 0.96
N GLU A 764 -17.08 32.52 -0.23
CA GLU A 764 -17.71 31.21 -0.42
C GLU A 764 -16.93 30.07 0.27
N PHE A 765 -15.61 30.07 0.15
CA PHE A 765 -14.71 29.14 0.84
C PHE A 765 -14.92 29.18 2.37
N CYS A 766 -14.94 30.38 2.96
CA CYS A 766 -15.17 30.55 4.40
C CYS A 766 -16.59 30.14 4.83
N ASP A 767 -17.61 30.48 4.04
CA ASP A 767 -19.00 30.06 4.28
C ASP A 767 -19.13 28.52 4.26
N ALA A 768 -18.58 27.86 3.24
CA ALA A 768 -18.57 26.40 3.13
C ALA A 768 -17.81 25.74 4.30
N LEU A 769 -16.66 26.30 4.70
CA LEU A 769 -15.87 25.80 5.83
C LEU A 769 -16.62 25.95 7.16
N SER A 770 -17.35 27.05 7.34
CA SER A 770 -18.19 27.27 8.52
C SER A 770 -19.28 26.19 8.65
N LYS A 771 -19.81 25.73 7.51
CA LYS A 771 -20.81 24.66 7.36
C LYS A 771 -20.20 23.24 7.40
N GLY A 772 -18.91 23.12 7.73
CA GLY A 772 -18.22 21.83 7.88
C GLY A 772 -17.91 21.10 6.56
N LYS A 773 -18.03 21.79 5.41
CA LYS A 773 -17.86 21.17 4.10
C LYS A 773 -16.40 21.01 3.70
N LEU A 774 -16.17 20.09 2.77
CA LEU A 774 -14.90 19.94 2.06
C LEU A 774 -14.95 20.77 0.77
N ILE A 775 -13.88 21.49 0.46
CA ILE A 775 -13.89 22.55 -0.54
C ILE A 775 -12.81 22.27 -1.58
N GLN A 776 -13.20 22.02 -2.82
CA GLN A 776 -12.27 21.92 -3.95
C GLN A 776 -12.11 23.30 -4.60
N ALA A 777 -10.89 23.82 -4.64
CA ALA A 777 -10.60 25.17 -5.12
C ALA A 777 -9.27 25.27 -5.90
N PRO A 778 -9.11 26.24 -6.83
CA PRO A 778 -7.88 26.48 -7.57
C PRO A 778 -6.73 26.90 -6.65
N TYR A 779 -5.60 26.18 -6.69
CA TYR A 779 -4.48 26.39 -5.79
C TYR A 779 -3.11 26.32 -6.48
N CYS A 780 -2.16 27.11 -5.99
CA CYS A 780 -0.81 27.22 -6.53
C CYS A 780 0.19 26.19 -5.95
N ASP A 781 -0.19 25.37 -4.96
CA ASP A 781 0.68 24.37 -4.31
C ASP A 781 2.03 25.00 -3.87
N ASN A 782 1.93 26.04 -3.03
CA ASN A 782 3.05 26.82 -2.51
C ASN A 782 2.92 26.95 -0.98
N PRO A 783 3.80 26.33 -0.17
CA PRO A 783 3.61 26.20 1.28
C PRO A 783 3.19 27.47 2.06
N PRO A 784 3.76 28.68 1.82
CA PRO A 784 3.34 29.89 2.53
C PRO A 784 1.90 30.33 2.22
N CYS A 785 1.36 29.94 1.06
CA CYS A 785 -0.05 30.16 0.75
C CYS A 785 -0.97 29.19 1.50
N GLU A 786 -0.50 27.97 1.84
CA GLU A 786 -1.27 27.05 2.68
C GLU A 786 -1.33 27.54 4.12
N ASP A 787 -0.18 27.97 4.68
CA ASP A 787 -0.13 28.55 6.01
C ASP A 787 -1.03 29.80 6.11
N LYS A 788 -1.03 30.65 5.08
CA LYS A 788 -1.92 31.83 5.01
C LYS A 788 -3.40 31.48 4.84
N ILE A 789 -3.76 30.46 4.05
CA ILE A 789 -5.15 29.96 3.96
C ILE A 789 -5.61 29.48 5.34
N LYS A 790 -4.78 28.71 6.05
CA LYS A 790 -5.05 28.17 7.37
C LYS A 790 -5.22 29.28 8.43
N GLU A 791 -4.36 30.28 8.40
CA GLU A 791 -4.45 31.48 9.26
C GLU A 791 -5.76 32.24 9.02
N LEU A 792 -5.98 32.72 7.78
CA LEU A 792 -7.14 33.55 7.45
C LEU A 792 -8.48 32.84 7.65
N SER A 793 -8.55 31.52 7.40
CA SER A 793 -9.76 30.72 7.63
C SER A 793 -9.97 30.27 9.08
N SER A 794 -9.03 30.61 9.99
CA SER A 794 -9.18 30.43 11.44
C SER A 794 -9.57 31.72 12.18
N ALA A 795 -9.49 32.88 11.53
CA ALA A 795 -9.75 34.17 12.14
C ALA A 795 -11.20 34.28 12.68
N GLY A 796 -11.34 34.67 13.94
CA GLY A 796 -12.65 34.81 14.61
C GLY A 796 -13.20 33.53 15.24
N LEU A 797 -12.39 32.47 15.36
CA LEU A 797 -12.73 31.24 16.09
C LEU A 797 -11.79 31.08 17.29
N ASP A 798 -12.35 30.91 18.49
CA ASP A 798 -11.55 30.55 19.66
C ASP A 798 -10.94 29.14 19.48
N VAL A 799 -9.67 28.99 19.85
CA VAL A 799 -8.91 27.75 19.68
C VAL A 799 -8.36 27.26 21.02
N GLU A 800 -8.95 26.21 21.56
CA GLU A 800 -8.40 25.51 22.73
C GLU A 800 -7.11 24.76 22.37
N ALA A 801 -6.14 24.81 23.28
CA ALA A 801 -4.84 24.16 23.08
C ALA A 801 -4.99 22.63 23.05
N GLY A 802 -4.72 22.03 21.89
CA GLY A 802 -4.85 20.58 21.66
C GLY A 802 -6.09 20.18 20.85
N ALA A 803 -6.99 21.11 20.52
CA ALA A 803 -8.17 20.86 19.70
C ALA A 803 -7.81 20.59 18.21
N PRO A 804 -8.66 19.85 17.45
CA PRO A 804 -8.49 19.65 16.01
C PRO A 804 -8.55 20.95 15.18
N SER A 805 -7.75 21.04 14.11
CA SER A 805 -7.50 22.29 13.32
C SER A 805 -8.77 23.05 12.97
N MET A 806 -8.88 24.31 13.42
CA MET A 806 -10.06 25.16 13.20
C MET A 806 -10.04 25.87 11.85
N GLY A 807 -8.86 26.30 11.38
CA GLY A 807 -8.63 26.74 10.01
C GLY A 807 -8.45 25.55 9.04
N ALA A 808 -8.66 25.82 7.76
CA ALA A 808 -8.54 24.83 6.69
C ALA A 808 -7.07 24.40 6.46
N LYS A 809 -6.88 23.11 6.19
CA LYS A 809 -5.65 22.52 5.62
C LYS A 809 -5.92 22.10 4.18
N ALA A 810 -4.88 21.94 3.35
CA ALA A 810 -5.03 21.11 2.16
C ALA A 810 -5.10 19.63 2.58
N LEU A 811 -6.09 18.92 2.06
CA LEU A 811 -6.34 17.51 2.36
C LEU A 811 -5.65 16.64 1.32
N CYS A 812 -5.96 16.90 0.04
CA CYS A 812 -5.24 16.36 -1.11
C CYS A 812 -5.57 17.17 -2.39
N ILE A 813 -4.72 17.06 -3.40
CA ILE A 813 -5.07 17.27 -4.81
C ILE A 813 -5.77 15.97 -5.26
N PRO A 814 -7.10 15.97 -5.51
CA PRO A 814 -7.82 14.75 -5.87
C PRO A 814 -7.42 14.25 -7.25
N PHE A 815 -7.41 12.93 -7.46
CA PHE A 815 -7.22 12.36 -8.80
C PHE A 815 -8.48 12.45 -9.68
N ALA A 816 -9.65 12.66 -9.06
CA ALA A 816 -10.92 12.93 -9.73
C ALA A 816 -11.64 14.10 -9.03
N PRO A 817 -11.28 15.37 -9.35
CA PRO A 817 -11.98 16.53 -8.81
C PRO A 817 -13.39 16.69 -9.40
N LYS A 818 -14.25 17.44 -8.70
CA LYS A 818 -15.56 17.86 -9.19
C LYS A 818 -15.38 18.97 -10.24
N GLY A 819 -15.22 18.54 -11.49
CA GLY A 819 -14.88 19.41 -12.60
C GLY A 819 -13.36 19.67 -12.66
N GLU A 820 -12.85 19.80 -13.88
CA GLU A 820 -11.44 20.08 -14.15
C GLU A 820 -11.06 21.52 -13.75
N LEU A 821 -9.78 21.87 -13.91
CA LEU A 821 -9.31 23.25 -13.79
C LEU A 821 -9.62 23.98 -15.10
N LYS A 822 -10.51 24.98 -15.07
CA LYS A 822 -10.87 25.75 -16.27
C LYS A 822 -9.76 26.73 -16.63
N GLU A 823 -9.63 27.05 -17.92
CA GLU A 823 -8.66 28.07 -18.37
C GLU A 823 -8.89 29.45 -17.72
N THR A 824 -10.10 29.74 -17.24
CA THR A 824 -10.47 30.96 -16.52
C THR A 824 -9.96 31.01 -15.07
N GLU A 825 -9.70 29.86 -14.44
CA GLU A 825 -9.33 29.74 -13.02
C GLU A 825 -7.83 30.00 -12.81
N LYS A 826 -7.36 31.16 -13.27
CA LYS A 826 -5.93 31.55 -13.26
C LYS A 826 -5.46 32.02 -11.89
N VAL A 827 -6.38 32.46 -11.02
CA VAL A 827 -6.11 33.03 -9.70
C VAL A 827 -6.23 31.97 -8.60
N CYS A 828 -5.23 31.89 -7.73
CA CYS A 828 -5.22 31.00 -6.57
C CYS A 828 -6.25 31.44 -5.51
N ILE A 829 -6.92 30.50 -4.84
CA ILE A 829 -7.93 30.77 -3.79
C ILE A 829 -7.37 31.55 -2.59
N CYS A 830 -6.05 31.52 -2.35
CA CYS A 830 -5.40 32.26 -1.27
C CYS A 830 -5.48 33.80 -1.51
N PRO A 831 -6.11 34.59 -0.62
CA PRO A 831 -6.25 36.04 -0.79
C PRO A 831 -4.92 36.77 -1.04
N GLY A 832 -4.89 37.59 -2.09
CA GLY A 832 -3.70 38.34 -2.53
C GLY A 832 -2.54 37.49 -3.09
N CYS A 833 -2.73 36.20 -3.34
CA CYS A 833 -1.74 35.37 -4.04
C CYS A 833 -1.66 35.74 -5.53
N LYS A 834 -0.44 35.84 -6.07
CA LYS A 834 -0.17 36.12 -7.50
C LYS A 834 0.47 34.94 -8.23
N GLU A 835 0.64 33.81 -7.56
CA GLU A 835 1.21 32.59 -8.15
C GLU A 835 0.21 31.91 -9.08
N LYS A 836 0.72 31.36 -10.18
CA LYS A 836 -0.10 30.58 -11.12
C LYS A 836 -0.69 29.36 -10.41
N VAL A 837 -1.99 29.13 -10.61
CA VAL A 837 -2.64 27.88 -10.19
C VAL A 837 -1.98 26.67 -10.86
N LYS A 838 -1.75 25.61 -10.08
CA LYS A 838 -1.21 24.33 -10.54
C LYS A 838 -2.26 23.22 -10.59
N ALA A 839 -3.23 23.22 -9.66
CA ALA A 839 -4.24 22.17 -9.56
C ALA A 839 -5.50 22.65 -8.81
N VAL A 840 -6.60 21.92 -8.98
CA VAL A 840 -7.72 21.94 -8.03
C VAL A 840 -7.32 21.15 -6.79
N THR A 841 -7.33 21.78 -5.62
CA THR A 841 -6.96 21.16 -4.34
C THR A 841 -8.18 21.10 -3.42
N MET A 842 -8.36 19.98 -2.74
CA MET A 842 -9.40 19.81 -1.73
C MET A 842 -8.88 20.29 -0.37
N PHE A 843 -9.63 21.20 0.25
CA PHE A 843 -9.39 21.79 1.56
C PHE A 843 -10.50 21.41 2.55
N GLY A 844 -10.20 21.54 3.84
CA GLY A 844 -11.20 21.43 4.90
C GLY A 844 -10.58 21.44 6.29
N ARG A 845 -11.43 21.31 7.31
CA ARG A 845 -10.99 21.03 8.69
C ARG A 845 -10.58 19.56 8.81
N SER A 846 -9.56 19.26 9.60
CA SER A 846 -9.04 17.89 9.83
C SER A 846 -9.07 17.51 11.32
N TYR A 847 -8.99 16.22 11.58
CA TYR A 847 -8.46 15.62 12.83
C TYR A 847 -6.91 15.63 12.88
#